data_AF-A0A925RT97-F1
#
_entry.id   AF-A0A925RT97-F1
#
_cell.length_a   1.000
_cell.length_b   1.000
_cell.length_c   1.000
_cell.angle_alpha   90.00
_cell.angle_beta   90.00
_cell.angle_gamma   90.00
#
_symmetry.space_group_name_H-M   'P 1'
#
loop_
_entity.id
_entity.type
_entity.pdbx_description
1 polymer ?
#
loop_
_entity_poly.entity_id
_entity_poly.type
_entity_poly.pdbx_seq_one_letter_code
_entity_poly.pdbx_strand_id
1 'polypeptide(L)'
;MNLLHRWCCLAASIVLGVSAMDAAHARKKAPPKLLATTQTVQDLYYGDVLFYFYQDDYFQALTRVDAALTLGRVPHHDTESQLLKGGLYLSLGQHAESGRIFKQLLNDNVPDATRNRVWFYLAKVWYQRGYLTDAEHALNAIVGKLADDLESERVLLHAEVLMGQSRFAEAITVLNKLPREDRYAPYARFNLGVALVREQRMAEAIRMLDDVGQMAAPTEELAALRDKANLALGFAYLKDNQPLDAAAKLQRVRLQGPQSNKALLGAGWADSANQRYSSALVPWQELRSRSLLDAAVQEAHLAVPYAYAQLSATRQAAEQYASAIDAFHAESARIDESIESIRRGGLLAAILKNDPSDKVGWYWQLQQLPDAPETRYLFHLLATHEFQEGLKNYRDLRAMQGNLGRWSLAAEAFQSMIDTRRQAYAERVPRIDALLNQVDLSGLEARKIEIASRLAEIERTEEVTGLATEREAEQWHKVQQLTEILATADDADANTVDMREKLKLLRGVLYWNMNASYKARLWHARKEQRELEVAVKEARRRWTLIERARVDSPKNTDEFGARVTELYPRIETLLLRLDIAGEAQNRYLAAVAIKELTAQKERLASYGLQAQFALASIYDRAASGPVSPSSAPVVAPASATP
;
A
#
# COMPACT_ATOMS: atom_id res chain seq x y z
N MET A 1 24.49 -6.00 -9.65
CA MET A 1 23.61 -6.59 -10.69
C MET A 1 22.22 -6.67 -10.08
N ASN A 2 21.42 -5.59 -10.12
CA ASN A 2 20.08 -5.51 -9.54
C ASN A 2 19.34 -4.38 -10.28
N LEU A 3 18.44 -4.72 -11.20
CA LEU A 3 17.71 -3.77 -12.05
C LEU A 3 16.25 -3.59 -11.64
N LEU A 4 15.83 -4.26 -10.55
CA LEU A 4 14.67 -3.86 -9.75
C LEU A 4 14.90 -2.58 -8.91
N HIS A 5 16.12 -2.02 -8.90
CA HIS A 5 16.45 -0.72 -8.29
C HIS A 5 15.92 0.52 -9.05
N ARG A 6 14.96 0.32 -9.95
CA ARG A 6 14.45 1.30 -10.93
C ARG A 6 13.71 2.52 -10.35
N TRP A 7 13.87 2.84 -9.07
CA TRP A 7 13.19 3.99 -8.46
C TRP A 7 14.05 4.78 -7.44
N CYS A 8 15.37 4.58 -7.39
CA CYS A 8 16.19 5.12 -6.30
C CYS A 8 17.16 6.28 -6.60
N CYS A 9 17.19 6.92 -7.78
CA CYS A 9 18.13 8.04 -7.96
C CYS A 9 17.53 9.17 -8.81
N LEU A 10 16.85 10.12 -8.15
CA LEU A 10 16.56 11.43 -8.72
C LEU A 10 16.34 12.44 -7.60
N ALA A 11 17.44 13.07 -7.14
CA ALA A 11 17.50 14.49 -6.82
C ALA A 11 18.83 14.83 -6.14
N ALA A 12 19.67 15.61 -6.83
CA ALA A 12 20.52 16.59 -6.19
C ALA A 12 19.82 17.95 -6.34
N SER A 13 19.91 18.73 -5.27
CA SER A 13 19.27 20.01 -5.00
C SER A 13 19.53 21.07 -6.07
N ILE A 14 18.50 21.85 -6.39
CA ILE A 14 18.61 23.17 -7.03
C ILE A 14 18.64 24.21 -5.90
N VAL A 15 19.70 25.01 -5.85
CA VAL A 15 19.70 26.31 -5.19
C VAL A 15 18.98 27.32 -6.09
N LEU A 16 18.12 28.11 -5.44
CA LEU A 16 17.26 29.18 -5.93
C LEU A 16 17.79 30.04 -7.10
N GLY A 17 16.92 30.27 -8.08
CA GLY A 17 17.04 31.33 -9.08
C GLY A 17 15.71 31.54 -9.79
N VAL A 18 15.00 32.62 -9.42
CA VAL A 18 13.70 33.04 -9.96
C VAL A 18 13.78 33.29 -11.48
N SER A 19 12.89 32.67 -12.25
CA SER A 19 12.22 33.33 -13.39
C SER A 19 11.00 32.52 -13.80
N ALA A 20 9.84 33.18 -13.73
CA ALA A 20 8.59 32.69 -14.28
C ALA A 20 8.65 32.76 -15.82
N MET A 21 8.18 31.70 -16.50
CA MET A 21 7.13 31.75 -17.52
C MET A 21 7.02 30.40 -18.27
N ASP A 22 5.77 30.08 -18.62
CA ASP A 22 5.27 29.06 -19.54
C ASP A 22 5.12 27.60 -19.08
N ALA A 23 4.07 27.43 -18.28
CA ALA A 23 3.37 26.18 -18.06
C ALA A 23 2.58 25.74 -19.32
N ALA A 24 3.16 24.89 -20.16
CA ALA A 24 2.42 24.04 -21.08
C ALA A 24 2.35 22.61 -20.51
N HIS A 25 1.16 22.21 -20.06
CA HIS A 25 0.84 20.92 -19.46
C HIS A 25 1.10 19.76 -20.43
N ALA A 26 2.30 19.17 -20.39
CA ALA A 26 2.49 17.78 -20.77
C ALA A 26 1.85 16.93 -19.65
N ARG A 27 0.62 16.44 -19.87
CA ARG A 27 0.03 15.38 -19.04
C ARG A 27 0.98 14.19 -19.04
N LYS A 28 1.82 14.08 -18.00
CA LYS A 28 2.55 12.86 -17.68
C LYS A 28 1.51 11.75 -17.58
N LYS A 29 1.48 10.84 -18.56
CA LYS A 29 0.72 9.59 -18.47
C LYS A 29 1.22 8.91 -17.19
N ALA A 30 0.33 8.76 -16.20
CA ALA A 30 0.63 8.00 -15.00
C ALA A 30 1.10 6.59 -15.41
N PRO A 31 2.12 6.01 -14.75
CA PRO A 31 2.54 4.64 -15.05
C PRO A 31 1.35 3.68 -14.90
N PRO A 32 1.30 2.59 -15.70
CA PRO A 32 0.22 1.61 -15.60
C PRO A 32 0.22 1.01 -14.19
N LYS A 33 -0.88 1.19 -13.47
CA LYS A 33 -1.01 0.66 -12.10
C LYS A 33 -1.19 -0.85 -12.18
N LEU A 34 -0.30 -1.56 -11.48
CA LEU A 34 0.14 -2.92 -11.77
C LEU A 34 -0.95 -4.03 -11.86
N LEU A 35 -2.17 -3.80 -11.37
CA LEU A 35 -3.07 -4.92 -11.06
C LEU A 35 -4.52 -4.71 -11.47
N ALA A 36 -5.02 -3.48 -11.50
CA ALA A 36 -6.40 -3.17 -11.83
C ALA A 36 -6.60 -3.16 -13.35
N THR A 37 -7.34 -4.13 -13.87
CA THR A 37 -7.81 -4.15 -15.26
C THR A 37 -8.77 -2.97 -15.49
N THR A 38 -8.75 -2.41 -16.70
CA THR A 38 -9.80 -1.50 -17.20
C THR A 38 -11.07 -2.29 -17.53
N GLN A 39 -11.55 -3.09 -16.59
CA GLN A 39 -12.85 -3.73 -16.68
C GLN A 39 -13.91 -2.79 -16.13
N THR A 40 -15.13 -2.92 -16.63
CA THR A 40 -16.31 -2.25 -16.09
C THR A 40 -16.47 -2.67 -14.63
N VAL A 41 -16.41 -1.70 -13.71
CA VAL A 41 -16.63 -1.96 -12.28
C VAL A 41 -18.10 -2.31 -12.09
N GLN A 42 -18.37 -3.56 -11.70
CA GLN A 42 -19.73 -4.09 -11.47
C GLN A 42 -20.09 -4.10 -9.98
N ASP A 43 -19.09 -4.27 -9.11
CA ASP A 43 -19.27 -4.26 -7.66
C ASP A 43 -18.79 -2.93 -7.07
N LEU A 44 -19.66 -2.23 -6.35
CA LEU A 44 -19.35 -0.93 -5.73
C LEU A 44 -18.14 -1.02 -4.78
N TYR A 45 -18.04 -2.09 -4.00
CA TYR A 45 -16.94 -2.30 -3.06
C TYR A 45 -15.60 -2.52 -3.78
N TYR A 46 -15.62 -3.10 -4.98
CA TYR A 46 -14.41 -3.18 -5.80
C TYR A 46 -14.00 -1.78 -6.28
N GLY A 47 -14.95 -0.93 -6.66
CA GLY A 47 -14.71 0.48 -6.98
C GLY A 47 -14.07 1.27 -5.84
N ASP A 48 -14.53 1.07 -4.59
CA ASP A 48 -13.93 1.69 -3.39
C ASP A 48 -12.48 1.23 -3.18
N VAL A 49 -12.21 -0.08 -3.32
CA VAL A 49 -10.83 -0.61 -3.26
C VAL A 49 -9.94 0.06 -4.32
N LEU A 50 -10.44 0.16 -5.56
CA LEU A 50 -9.71 0.79 -6.65
C LEU A 50 -9.43 2.27 -6.37
N PHE A 51 -10.38 3.00 -5.78
CA PHE A 51 -10.19 4.42 -5.44
C PHE A 51 -8.96 4.66 -4.56
N TYR A 52 -8.76 3.85 -3.51
CA TYR A 52 -7.57 3.94 -2.64
C TYR A 52 -6.31 3.41 -3.34
N PHE A 53 -6.43 2.32 -4.10
CA PHE A 53 -5.31 1.79 -4.88
C PHE A 53 -4.78 2.83 -5.88
N TYR A 54 -5.66 3.55 -6.57
CA TYR A 54 -5.28 4.63 -7.49
C TYR A 54 -4.80 5.91 -6.76
N GLN A 55 -4.84 5.99 -5.44
CA GLN A 55 -4.19 7.07 -4.67
C GLN A 55 -2.86 6.64 -4.06
N ASP A 56 -2.40 5.43 -4.41
CA ASP A 56 -1.22 4.78 -3.84
C ASP A 56 -1.35 4.53 -2.33
N ASP A 57 -2.59 4.52 -1.81
CA ASP A 57 -2.91 4.15 -0.42
C ASP A 57 -3.15 2.64 -0.33
N TYR A 58 -2.06 1.89 -0.46
CA TYR A 58 -2.09 0.43 -0.56
C TYR A 58 -2.59 -0.24 0.72
N PHE A 59 -2.37 0.36 1.89
CA PHE A 59 -2.86 -0.21 3.14
C PHE A 59 -4.38 -0.07 3.27
N GLN A 60 -4.95 1.10 2.93
CA GLN A 60 -6.40 1.28 2.92
C GLN A 60 -7.08 0.43 1.84
N ALA A 61 -6.45 0.27 0.66
CA ALA A 61 -6.92 -0.64 -0.37
C ALA A 61 -6.91 -2.10 0.12
N LEU A 62 -5.83 -2.54 0.79
CA LEU A 62 -5.67 -3.90 1.29
C LEU A 62 -6.72 -4.25 2.34
N THR A 63 -6.93 -3.37 3.32
CA THR A 63 -7.93 -3.58 4.37
C THR A 63 -9.36 -3.64 3.81
N ARG A 64 -9.67 -2.82 2.79
CA ARG A 64 -10.98 -2.83 2.12
C ARG A 64 -11.19 -4.06 1.27
N VAL A 65 -10.20 -4.48 0.49
CA VAL A 65 -10.35 -5.68 -0.36
C VAL A 65 -10.49 -6.92 0.50
N ASP A 66 -9.76 -7.01 1.61
CA ASP A 66 -9.87 -8.10 2.57
C ASP A 66 -11.26 -8.15 3.23
N ALA A 67 -11.78 -7.00 3.66
CA ALA A 67 -13.14 -6.91 4.21
C ALA A 67 -14.20 -7.26 3.16
N ALA A 68 -14.06 -6.77 1.92
CA ALA A 68 -15.01 -7.02 0.85
C ALA A 68 -15.06 -8.49 0.45
N LEU A 69 -13.91 -9.16 0.34
CA LEU A 69 -13.80 -10.60 0.10
C LEU A 69 -14.41 -11.40 1.24
N THR A 70 -14.05 -11.08 2.49
CA THR A 70 -14.54 -11.80 3.69
C THR A 70 -16.07 -11.70 3.82
N LEU A 71 -16.65 -10.57 3.43
CA LEU A 71 -18.09 -10.32 3.50
C LEU A 71 -18.84 -10.74 2.22
N GLY A 72 -18.18 -11.32 1.22
CA GLY A 72 -18.80 -11.74 -0.04
C GLY A 72 -19.39 -10.59 -0.86
N ARG A 73 -18.77 -9.40 -0.82
CA ARG A 73 -19.28 -8.14 -1.39
C ARG A 73 -18.74 -7.81 -2.78
N VAL A 74 -17.91 -8.69 -3.34
CA VAL A 74 -17.30 -8.55 -4.67
C VAL A 74 -17.52 -9.81 -5.52
N PRO A 75 -18.75 -10.34 -5.65
CA PRO A 75 -19.00 -11.61 -6.31
C PRO A 75 -18.64 -11.60 -7.81
N HIS A 76 -18.66 -10.44 -8.49
CA HIS A 76 -18.30 -10.32 -9.90
C HIS A 76 -16.82 -9.98 -10.11
N HIS A 77 -16.09 -9.67 -9.04
CA HIS A 77 -14.67 -9.29 -9.04
C HIS A 77 -13.85 -10.10 -8.04
N ASP A 78 -14.25 -11.33 -7.72
CA ASP A 78 -13.58 -12.14 -6.69
C ASP A 78 -12.13 -12.45 -7.07
N THR A 79 -11.91 -12.98 -8.28
CA THR A 79 -10.56 -13.31 -8.78
C THR A 79 -9.68 -12.07 -8.91
N GLU A 80 -10.22 -10.96 -9.42
CA GLU A 80 -9.53 -9.68 -9.56
C GLU A 80 -9.18 -9.09 -8.19
N SER A 81 -10.07 -9.22 -7.21
CA SER A 81 -9.87 -8.76 -5.83
C SER A 81 -8.78 -9.57 -5.13
N GLN A 82 -8.76 -10.90 -5.31
CA GLN A 82 -7.69 -11.76 -4.79
C GLN A 82 -6.34 -11.45 -5.46
N LEU A 83 -6.32 -11.24 -6.78
CA LEU A 83 -5.11 -10.86 -7.51
C LEU A 83 -4.57 -9.51 -7.01
N LEU A 84 -5.46 -8.52 -6.85
CA LEU A 84 -5.11 -7.21 -6.32
C LEU A 84 -4.61 -7.33 -4.88
N LYS A 85 -5.28 -8.09 -4.02
CA LYS A 85 -4.85 -8.38 -2.65
C LYS A 85 -3.44 -8.96 -2.61
N GLY A 86 -3.15 -9.96 -3.46
CA GLY A 86 -1.82 -10.56 -3.58
C GLY A 86 -0.74 -9.54 -3.97
N GLY A 87 -1.02 -8.65 -4.90
CA GLY A 87 -0.06 -7.62 -5.31
C GLY A 87 0.01 -6.40 -4.38
N LEU A 88 -1.04 -6.11 -3.60
CA LEU A 88 -0.99 -5.14 -2.50
C LEU A 88 -0.06 -5.64 -1.38
N TYR A 89 -0.15 -6.92 -1.01
CA TYR A 89 0.82 -7.52 -0.09
C TYR A 89 2.25 -7.43 -0.62
N LEU A 90 2.47 -7.69 -1.93
CA LEU A 90 3.78 -7.51 -2.55
C LEU A 90 4.28 -6.06 -2.44
N SER A 91 3.41 -5.10 -2.71
CA SER A 91 3.72 -3.66 -2.63
C SER A 91 4.09 -3.21 -1.21
N LEU A 92 3.57 -3.91 -0.20
CA LEU A 92 3.86 -3.73 1.23
C LEU A 92 4.98 -4.66 1.75
N GLY A 93 5.77 -5.27 0.85
CA GLY A 93 6.91 -6.14 1.22
C GLY A 93 6.53 -7.50 1.82
N GLN A 94 5.24 -7.85 1.85
CA GLN A 94 4.73 -9.11 2.41
C GLN A 94 4.80 -10.25 1.38
N HIS A 95 6.03 -10.61 1.00
CA HIS A 95 6.31 -11.58 -0.06
C HIS A 95 5.74 -12.98 0.21
N ALA A 96 5.77 -13.43 1.48
CA ALA A 96 5.26 -14.75 1.85
C ALA A 96 3.74 -14.86 1.63
N GLU A 97 3.00 -13.84 2.08
CA GLU A 97 1.54 -13.82 1.97
C GLU A 97 1.10 -13.58 0.52
N SER A 98 1.78 -12.68 -0.19
CA SER A 98 1.61 -12.49 -1.63
C SER A 98 1.81 -13.79 -2.40
N GLY A 99 2.90 -14.52 -2.15
CA GLY A 99 3.17 -15.81 -2.78
C GLY A 99 2.13 -16.88 -2.43
N ARG A 100 1.61 -16.90 -1.19
CA ARG A 100 0.53 -17.81 -0.78
C ARG A 100 -0.75 -17.56 -1.58
N ILE A 101 -1.15 -16.30 -1.72
CA ILE A 101 -2.35 -15.90 -2.48
C ILE A 101 -2.18 -16.24 -3.97
N PHE A 102 -1.04 -15.90 -4.56
CA PHE A 102 -0.77 -16.22 -5.96
C PHE A 102 -0.75 -17.73 -6.24
N LYS A 103 -0.18 -18.55 -5.34
CA LYS A 103 -0.26 -20.02 -5.46
C LYS A 103 -1.69 -20.54 -5.40
N GLN A 104 -2.54 -19.96 -4.54
CA GLN A 104 -3.95 -20.35 -4.48
C GLN A 104 -4.67 -20.06 -5.79
N LEU A 105 -4.46 -18.87 -6.36
CA LEU A 105 -5.04 -18.48 -7.66
C LEU A 105 -4.61 -19.37 -8.83
N LEU A 106 -3.48 -20.07 -8.73
CA LEU A 106 -3.03 -21.00 -9.77
C LEU A 106 -3.74 -22.35 -9.73
N ASN A 107 -4.33 -22.73 -8.58
CA ASN A 107 -5.05 -23.99 -8.41
C ASN A 107 -6.50 -23.93 -8.94
N ASP A 108 -6.99 -22.73 -9.27
CA ASP A 108 -8.36 -22.50 -9.75
C ASP A 108 -8.44 -22.51 -11.28
N ASN A 109 -9.64 -22.68 -11.85
CA ASN A 109 -9.89 -22.64 -13.30
C ASN A 109 -9.85 -21.20 -13.86
N VAL A 110 -8.71 -20.55 -13.68
CA VAL A 110 -8.47 -19.14 -14.02
C VAL A 110 -8.12 -19.00 -15.51
N PRO A 111 -8.62 -17.95 -16.21
CA PRO A 111 -8.23 -17.67 -17.59
C PRO A 111 -6.72 -17.54 -17.77
N ASP A 112 -6.17 -18.00 -18.90
CA ASP A 112 -4.73 -18.04 -19.16
C ASP A 112 -4.05 -16.67 -19.03
N ALA A 113 -4.72 -15.58 -19.45
CA ALA A 113 -4.20 -14.23 -19.29
C ALA A 113 -3.97 -13.86 -17.81
N THR A 114 -4.89 -14.24 -16.92
CA THR A 114 -4.78 -14.00 -15.47
C THR A 114 -3.76 -14.95 -14.86
N ARG A 115 -3.77 -16.23 -15.22
CA ARG A 115 -2.78 -17.23 -14.79
C ARG A 115 -1.34 -16.79 -15.13
N ASN A 116 -1.11 -16.31 -16.35
CA ASN A 116 0.19 -15.81 -16.79
C ASN A 116 0.65 -14.58 -15.98
N ARG A 117 -0.28 -13.66 -15.66
CA ARG A 117 0.02 -12.51 -14.78
C ARG A 117 0.40 -12.98 -13.38
N VAL A 118 -0.33 -13.95 -12.82
CA VAL A 118 -0.02 -14.53 -11.51
C VAL A 118 1.38 -15.15 -11.51
N TRP A 119 1.73 -15.96 -12.52
CA TRP A 119 3.07 -16.51 -12.68
C TRP A 119 4.15 -15.44 -12.78
N PHE A 120 3.93 -14.39 -13.58
CA PHE A 120 4.88 -13.28 -13.70
C PHE A 120 5.12 -12.57 -12.36
N TYR A 121 4.07 -12.29 -11.58
CA TYR A 121 4.24 -11.67 -10.27
C TYR A 121 4.85 -12.61 -9.24
N LEU A 122 4.54 -13.90 -9.31
CA LEU A 122 5.17 -14.91 -8.45
C LEU A 122 6.68 -15.02 -8.76
N ALA A 123 7.09 -14.92 -10.03
CA ALA A 123 8.50 -14.82 -10.40
C ALA A 123 9.17 -13.59 -9.77
N LYS A 124 8.51 -12.43 -9.81
CA LYS A 124 9.03 -11.20 -9.17
C LYS A 124 9.21 -11.39 -7.66
N VAL A 125 8.22 -11.99 -6.99
CA VAL A 125 8.28 -12.33 -5.55
C VAL A 125 9.50 -13.20 -5.24
N TRP A 126 9.70 -14.28 -6.01
CA TRP A 126 10.79 -15.22 -5.78
C TRP A 126 12.16 -14.62 -6.09
N TYR A 127 12.28 -13.87 -7.18
CA TYR A 127 13.53 -13.18 -7.54
C TYR A 127 13.93 -12.17 -6.46
N GLN A 128 12.98 -11.39 -5.93
CA GLN A 128 13.24 -10.45 -4.82
C GLN A 128 13.72 -11.14 -3.54
N ARG A 129 13.32 -12.39 -3.30
CA ARG A 129 13.79 -13.18 -2.16
C ARG A 129 15.10 -13.93 -2.42
N GLY A 130 15.67 -13.81 -3.62
CA GLY A 130 16.86 -14.54 -4.04
C GLY A 130 16.60 -16.00 -4.42
N TYR A 131 15.33 -16.44 -4.50
CA TYR A 131 14.95 -17.79 -4.93
C TYR A 131 14.95 -17.87 -6.46
N LEU A 132 16.14 -17.85 -7.05
CA LEU A 132 16.33 -17.75 -8.50
C LEU A 132 15.71 -18.94 -9.25
N THR A 133 15.82 -20.16 -8.73
CA THR A 133 15.25 -21.37 -9.35
C THR A 133 13.73 -21.33 -9.39
N ASP A 134 13.08 -20.95 -8.29
CA ASP A 134 11.62 -20.78 -8.26
C ASP A 134 11.19 -19.66 -9.21
N ALA A 135 11.91 -18.53 -9.22
CA ALA A 135 11.63 -17.41 -10.12
C ALA A 135 11.65 -17.84 -11.58
N GLU A 136 12.67 -18.61 -11.99
CA GLU A 136 12.76 -19.18 -13.33
C GLU A 136 11.61 -20.15 -13.62
N HIS A 137 11.29 -21.05 -12.69
CA HIS A 137 10.17 -21.97 -12.85
C HIS A 137 8.85 -21.22 -13.09
N ALA A 138 8.56 -20.15 -12.33
CA ALA A 138 7.39 -19.31 -12.60
C ALA A 138 7.43 -18.68 -14.00
N LEU A 139 8.58 -18.15 -14.42
CA LEU A 139 8.71 -17.52 -15.73
C LEU A 139 8.49 -18.51 -16.88
N ASN A 140 8.94 -19.75 -16.72
CA ASN A 140 8.76 -20.83 -17.69
C ASN A 140 7.33 -21.40 -17.69
N ALA A 141 6.56 -21.22 -16.61
CA ALA A 141 5.17 -21.61 -16.52
C ALA A 141 4.20 -20.62 -17.23
N ILE A 142 4.70 -19.48 -17.71
CA ILE A 142 3.93 -18.52 -18.50
C ILE A 142 3.78 -19.04 -19.94
N VAL A 143 2.53 -19.21 -20.39
CA VAL A 143 2.22 -19.74 -21.74
C VAL A 143 1.85 -18.60 -22.68
N GLY A 144 2.53 -18.49 -23.82
CA GLY A 144 2.28 -17.42 -24.79
C GLY A 144 2.92 -16.08 -24.37
N LYS A 145 2.35 -14.97 -24.83
CA LYS A 145 2.84 -13.62 -24.51
C LYS A 145 1.96 -12.94 -23.48
N LEU A 146 2.57 -12.18 -22.57
CA LEU A 146 1.83 -11.22 -21.76
C LEU A 146 1.40 -10.02 -22.62
N ALA A 147 0.55 -9.15 -22.08
CA ALA A 147 0.30 -7.84 -22.67
C ALA A 147 1.63 -7.08 -22.87
N ASP A 148 1.75 -6.32 -23.96
CA ASP A 148 3.03 -5.78 -24.46
C ASP A 148 3.89 -5.11 -23.38
N ASP A 149 3.28 -4.30 -22.49
CA ASP A 149 3.99 -3.62 -21.40
C ASP A 149 4.65 -4.58 -20.40
N LEU A 150 4.02 -5.72 -20.12
CA LEU A 150 4.50 -6.74 -19.18
C LEU A 150 5.44 -7.74 -19.84
N GLU A 151 5.28 -7.99 -21.14
CA GLU A 151 6.10 -8.95 -21.87
C GLU A 151 7.58 -8.50 -21.91
N SER A 152 7.83 -7.21 -22.15
CA SER A 152 9.18 -6.65 -22.14
C SER A 152 9.82 -6.71 -20.75
N GLU A 153 9.03 -6.47 -19.70
CA GLU A 153 9.49 -6.62 -18.31
C GLU A 153 9.76 -8.09 -17.94
N ARG A 154 8.92 -9.02 -18.41
CA ARG A 154 9.13 -10.47 -18.26
C ARG A 154 10.43 -10.92 -18.90
N VAL A 155 10.73 -10.46 -20.11
CA VAL A 155 11.98 -10.77 -20.82
C VAL A 155 13.19 -10.26 -20.04
N LEU A 156 13.16 -9.03 -19.54
CA LEU A 156 14.23 -8.49 -18.70
C LEU A 156 14.40 -9.29 -17.39
N LEU A 157 13.30 -9.55 -16.68
CA LEU A 157 13.33 -10.32 -15.43
C LEU A 157 13.90 -11.72 -15.65
N HIS A 158 13.52 -12.38 -16.74
CA HIS A 158 14.03 -13.70 -17.06
C HIS A 158 15.53 -13.68 -17.35
N ALA A 159 16.01 -12.69 -18.11
CA ALA A 159 17.43 -12.51 -18.32
C ALA A 159 18.18 -12.24 -17.01
N GLU A 160 17.63 -11.42 -16.12
CA GLU A 160 18.22 -11.15 -14.80
C GLU A 160 18.30 -12.39 -13.91
N VAL A 161 17.25 -13.22 -13.88
CA VAL A 161 17.25 -14.50 -13.16
C VAL A 161 18.35 -15.42 -13.69
N LEU A 162 18.45 -15.56 -15.01
CA LEU A 162 19.49 -16.38 -15.66
C LEU A 162 20.90 -15.85 -15.38
N MET A 163 21.11 -14.53 -15.47
CA MET A 163 22.38 -13.89 -15.11
C MET A 163 22.74 -14.10 -13.64
N GLY A 164 21.76 -14.05 -12.73
CA GLY A 164 21.95 -14.34 -11.31
C GLY A 164 22.36 -15.79 -11.05
N GLN A 165 21.89 -16.72 -11.87
CA GLN A 165 22.33 -18.13 -11.88
C GLN A 165 23.64 -18.36 -12.65
N SER A 166 24.32 -17.30 -13.11
CA SER A 166 25.52 -17.37 -13.96
C SER A 166 25.32 -18.03 -15.34
N ARG A 167 24.08 -18.14 -15.83
CA ARG A 167 23.72 -18.69 -17.15
C ARG A 167 23.66 -17.60 -18.21
N PHE A 168 24.81 -16.98 -18.49
CA PHE A 168 24.88 -15.78 -19.34
C PHE A 168 24.56 -16.05 -20.82
N ALA A 169 24.96 -17.19 -21.38
CA ALA A 169 24.58 -17.61 -22.74
C ALA A 169 23.05 -17.65 -22.98
N GLU A 170 22.29 -18.14 -22.00
CA GLU A 170 20.83 -18.18 -22.09
C GLU A 170 20.21 -16.80 -21.90
N ALA A 171 20.76 -15.99 -20.99
CA ALA A 171 20.35 -14.60 -20.83
C ALA A 171 20.53 -13.81 -22.13
N ILE A 172 21.65 -13.99 -22.85
CA ILE A 172 21.88 -13.41 -24.18
C ILE A 172 20.76 -13.78 -25.16
N THR A 173 20.38 -15.06 -25.19
CA THR A 173 19.33 -15.57 -26.07
C THR A 173 17.97 -14.95 -25.75
N VAL A 174 17.65 -14.77 -24.46
CA VAL A 174 16.42 -14.13 -24.00
C VAL A 174 16.40 -12.64 -24.35
N LEU A 175 17.49 -11.91 -24.10
CA LEU A 175 17.60 -10.47 -24.35
C LEU A 175 17.53 -10.10 -25.83
N ASN A 176 18.06 -10.94 -26.72
CA ASN A 176 17.99 -10.73 -28.17
C ASN A 176 16.57 -10.77 -28.75
N LYS A 177 15.59 -11.28 -28.00
CA LYS A 177 14.19 -11.33 -28.43
C LYS A 177 13.48 -9.98 -28.26
N LEU A 178 14.05 -9.04 -27.51
CA LEU A 178 13.41 -7.74 -27.27
C LEU A 178 13.60 -6.80 -28.49
N PRO A 179 12.53 -6.19 -29.03
CA PRO A 179 12.63 -5.28 -30.17
C PRO A 179 13.52 -4.06 -29.88
N ARG A 180 14.17 -3.52 -30.92
CA ARG A 180 15.07 -2.36 -30.78
C ARG A 180 14.37 -1.06 -30.38
N GLU A 181 13.12 -0.89 -30.80
CA GLU A 181 12.26 0.27 -30.54
C GLU A 181 11.52 0.17 -29.19
N ASP A 182 11.71 -0.92 -28.45
CA ASP A 182 11.04 -1.13 -27.16
C ASP A 182 11.53 -0.11 -26.12
N ARG A 183 10.62 0.37 -25.25
CA ARG A 183 10.98 1.30 -24.16
C ARG A 183 12.05 0.77 -23.20
N TYR A 184 12.14 -0.56 -23.07
CA TYR A 184 13.12 -1.27 -22.24
C TYR A 184 14.40 -1.65 -23.02
N ALA A 185 14.47 -1.39 -24.32
CA ALA A 185 15.62 -1.76 -25.16
C ALA A 185 16.97 -1.26 -24.62
N PRO A 186 17.12 -0.02 -24.08
CA PRO A 186 18.39 0.41 -23.49
C PRO A 186 18.88 -0.49 -22.34
N TYR A 187 17.95 -0.99 -21.53
CA TYR A 187 18.25 -1.83 -20.38
C TYR A 187 18.60 -3.25 -20.82
N ALA A 188 17.88 -3.76 -21.82
CA ALA A 188 18.20 -5.05 -22.42
C ALA A 188 19.58 -5.04 -23.07
N ARG A 189 19.95 -3.99 -23.81
CA ARG A 189 21.28 -3.85 -24.42
C ARG A 189 22.38 -3.72 -23.38
N PHE A 190 22.15 -2.98 -22.30
CA PHE A 190 23.09 -2.91 -21.18
C PHE A 190 23.32 -4.30 -20.57
N ASN A 191 22.25 -5.02 -20.21
CA ASN A 191 22.34 -6.37 -19.65
C ASN A 191 22.98 -7.36 -20.62
N LEU A 192 22.68 -7.24 -21.91
CA LEU A 192 23.26 -8.06 -22.97
C LEU A 192 24.76 -7.82 -23.05
N GLY A 193 25.19 -6.56 -23.03
CA GLY A 193 26.60 -6.18 -22.96
C GLY A 193 27.31 -6.80 -21.75
N VAL A 194 26.72 -6.71 -20.56
CA VAL A 194 27.28 -7.31 -19.34
C VAL A 194 27.37 -8.84 -19.44
N ALA A 195 26.34 -9.51 -19.95
CA ALA A 195 26.35 -10.96 -20.17
C ALA A 195 27.43 -11.38 -21.18
N LEU A 196 27.61 -10.61 -22.26
CA LEU A 196 28.66 -10.83 -23.25
C LEU A 196 30.08 -10.65 -22.68
N VAL A 197 30.30 -9.68 -21.78
CA VAL A 197 31.58 -9.55 -21.06
C VAL A 197 31.88 -10.80 -20.24
N ARG A 198 30.87 -11.37 -19.57
CA ARG A 198 31.03 -12.59 -18.74
C ARG A 198 31.29 -13.84 -19.58
N GLU A 199 30.72 -13.91 -20.77
CA GLU A 199 30.98 -14.95 -21.79
C GLU A 199 32.26 -14.70 -22.60
N GLN A 200 33.09 -13.72 -22.24
CA GLN A 200 34.35 -13.37 -22.92
C GLN A 200 34.17 -12.95 -24.41
N ARG A 201 32.94 -12.58 -24.81
CA ARG A 201 32.61 -12.11 -26.16
C ARG A 201 32.81 -10.61 -26.25
N MET A 202 34.05 -10.16 -26.03
CA MET A 202 34.39 -8.76 -25.78
C MET A 202 33.98 -7.82 -26.92
N ALA A 203 34.25 -8.19 -28.18
CA ALA A 203 33.90 -7.37 -29.34
C ALA A 203 32.39 -7.10 -29.46
N GLU A 204 31.56 -8.08 -29.09
CA GLU A 204 30.10 -7.92 -29.09
C GLU A 204 29.64 -7.11 -27.88
N ALA A 205 30.23 -7.36 -26.71
CA ALA A 205 29.95 -6.62 -25.49
C ALA A 205 30.21 -5.13 -25.66
N ILE A 206 31.35 -4.77 -26.26
CA ILE A 206 31.75 -3.40 -26.56
C ILE A 206 30.68 -2.71 -27.40
N ARG A 207 30.21 -3.33 -28.49
CA ARG A 207 29.16 -2.75 -29.34
C ARG A 207 27.89 -2.46 -28.55
N MET A 208 27.41 -3.43 -27.76
CA MET A 208 26.16 -3.28 -27.02
C MET A 208 26.25 -2.21 -25.91
N LEU A 209 27.38 -2.14 -25.20
CA LEU A 209 27.59 -1.15 -24.15
C LEU A 209 27.87 0.25 -24.72
N ASP A 210 28.59 0.35 -25.83
CA ASP A 210 28.88 1.63 -26.49
C ASP A 210 27.62 2.27 -27.10
N ASP A 211 26.70 1.46 -27.64
CA ASP A 211 25.37 1.90 -28.08
C ASP A 211 24.59 2.56 -26.94
N VAL A 212 24.60 1.96 -25.75
CA VAL A 212 23.95 2.54 -24.54
C VAL A 212 24.74 3.74 -24.02
N GLY A 213 26.07 3.69 -24.09
CA GLY A 213 26.97 4.76 -23.65
C GLY A 213 26.87 6.05 -24.46
N GLN A 214 26.32 5.99 -25.67
CA GLN A 214 26.13 7.13 -26.59
C GLN A 214 24.67 7.53 -26.79
N MET A 215 23.72 6.85 -26.13
CA MET A 215 22.30 7.14 -26.33
C MET A 215 21.89 8.54 -25.84
N ALA A 216 20.84 9.09 -26.45
CA ALA A 216 20.15 10.25 -25.90
C ALA A 216 19.50 9.88 -24.55
N ALA A 217 19.69 10.73 -23.55
CA ALA A 217 19.23 10.49 -22.18
C ALA A 217 18.34 11.64 -21.70
N PRO A 218 17.05 11.66 -22.09
CA PRO A 218 16.13 12.75 -21.75
C PRO A 218 15.68 12.73 -20.28
N THR A 219 15.90 11.61 -19.57
CA THR A 219 15.59 11.47 -18.14
C THR A 219 16.87 11.17 -17.37
N GLU A 220 16.90 11.56 -16.09
CA GLU A 220 18.05 11.26 -15.22
C GLU A 220 18.27 9.74 -15.07
N GLU A 221 17.21 8.94 -15.10
CA GLU A 221 17.30 7.49 -15.08
C GLU A 221 18.10 6.95 -16.28
N LEU A 222 17.77 7.41 -17.50
CA LEU A 222 18.50 7.03 -18.71
C LEU A 222 19.92 7.60 -18.70
N ALA A 223 20.13 8.78 -18.12
CA ALA A 223 21.46 9.38 -17.99
C ALA A 223 22.35 8.55 -17.05
N ALA A 224 21.81 8.07 -15.94
CA ALA A 224 22.49 7.15 -15.03
C ALA A 224 22.78 5.79 -15.68
N LEU A 225 21.86 5.26 -16.50
CA LEU A 225 22.09 4.04 -17.28
C LEU A 225 23.22 4.22 -18.30
N ARG A 226 23.25 5.35 -19.00
CA ARG A 226 24.31 5.72 -19.95
C ARG A 226 25.68 5.81 -19.25
N ASP A 227 25.74 6.52 -18.12
CA ASP A 227 26.95 6.63 -17.31
C ASP A 227 27.45 5.25 -16.85
N LYS A 228 26.53 4.39 -16.42
CA LYS A 228 26.84 3.01 -16.00
C LYS A 228 27.37 2.16 -17.16
N ALA A 229 26.84 2.33 -18.38
CA ALA A 229 27.34 1.66 -19.57
C ALA A 229 28.76 2.11 -19.92
N ASN A 230 29.03 3.43 -19.92
CA ASN A 230 30.37 3.98 -20.14
C ASN A 230 31.37 3.55 -19.07
N LEU A 231 30.96 3.48 -17.80
CA LEU A 231 31.79 2.93 -16.72
C LEU A 231 32.15 1.47 -16.97
N ALA A 232 31.15 0.62 -17.23
CA ALA A 232 31.35 -0.80 -17.49
C ALA A 232 32.27 -1.03 -18.70
N LEU A 233 32.08 -0.25 -19.76
CA LEU A 233 32.90 -0.29 -20.96
C LEU A 233 34.35 0.13 -20.67
N GLY A 234 34.55 1.20 -19.91
CA GLY A 234 35.87 1.66 -19.48
C GLY A 234 36.65 0.59 -18.70
N PHE A 235 36.02 -0.06 -17.73
CA PHE A 235 36.64 -1.15 -16.98
C PHE A 235 36.85 -2.42 -17.83
N ALA A 236 35.97 -2.70 -18.78
CA ALA A 236 36.17 -3.80 -19.73
C ALA A 236 37.44 -3.58 -20.57
N TYR A 237 37.65 -2.36 -21.06
CA TYR A 237 38.88 -1.99 -21.77
C TYR A 237 40.13 -2.03 -20.88
N LEU A 238 40.06 -1.56 -19.63
CA LEU A 238 41.18 -1.69 -18.68
C LEU A 238 41.56 -3.16 -18.47
N LYS A 239 40.57 -4.04 -18.31
CA LYS A 239 40.79 -5.48 -18.14
C LYS A 239 41.42 -6.12 -19.37
N ASP A 240 41.08 -5.64 -20.57
CA ASP A 240 41.64 -6.09 -21.84
C ASP A 240 42.99 -5.42 -22.19
N ASN A 241 43.59 -4.70 -21.24
CA ASN A 241 44.85 -3.97 -21.42
C ASN A 241 44.79 -2.92 -22.56
N GLN A 242 43.63 -2.27 -22.74
CA GLN A 242 43.38 -1.19 -23.68
C GLN A 242 43.13 0.15 -22.94
N PRO A 243 44.14 0.71 -22.27
CA PRO A 243 43.95 1.87 -21.40
C PRO A 243 43.55 3.16 -22.15
N LEU A 244 43.96 3.35 -23.40
CA LEU A 244 43.55 4.55 -24.16
C LEU A 244 42.05 4.56 -24.46
N ASP A 245 41.52 3.43 -24.91
CA ASP A 245 40.08 3.27 -25.15
C ASP A 245 39.29 3.39 -23.84
N ALA A 246 39.81 2.80 -22.75
CA ALA A 246 39.22 2.95 -21.43
C ALA A 246 39.07 4.42 -21.02
N ALA A 247 40.14 5.22 -21.14
CA ALA A 247 40.11 6.64 -20.80
C ALA A 247 39.03 7.38 -21.61
N ALA A 248 38.95 7.13 -22.91
CA ALA A 248 37.98 7.78 -23.80
C ALA A 248 36.52 7.46 -23.41
N LYS A 249 36.22 6.25 -22.92
CA LYS A 249 34.87 5.89 -22.48
C LYS A 249 34.55 6.43 -21.08
N LEU A 250 35.51 6.37 -20.16
CA LEU A 250 35.33 6.86 -18.78
C LEU A 250 35.12 8.38 -18.75
N GLN A 251 35.78 9.13 -19.63
CA GLN A 251 35.59 10.57 -19.78
C GLN A 251 34.19 10.99 -20.28
N ARG A 252 33.39 10.05 -20.81
CA ARG A 252 31.99 10.31 -21.18
C ARG A 252 31.04 10.29 -19.99
N VAL A 253 31.46 9.71 -18.86
CA VAL A 253 30.66 9.70 -17.64
C VAL A 253 30.56 11.12 -17.11
N ARG A 254 29.35 11.53 -16.72
CA ARG A 254 29.13 12.88 -16.16
C ARG A 254 30.00 13.10 -14.92
N LEU A 255 30.48 14.34 -14.74
CA LEU A 255 31.31 14.73 -13.60
C LEU A 255 30.55 14.65 -12.26
N GLN A 256 29.23 14.85 -12.32
CA GLN A 256 28.30 14.77 -11.21
C GLN A 256 27.30 13.66 -11.47
N GLY A 257 27.15 12.74 -10.51
CA GLY A 257 26.28 11.57 -10.63
C GLY A 257 26.86 10.32 -9.95
N PRO A 258 26.08 9.23 -9.83
CA PRO A 258 26.43 8.06 -9.02
C PRO A 258 27.67 7.28 -9.48
N GLN A 259 28.05 7.40 -10.77
CA GLN A 259 29.18 6.66 -11.34
C GLN A 259 30.46 7.52 -11.44
N SER A 260 30.38 8.80 -11.11
CA SER A 260 31.44 9.79 -11.39
C SER A 260 32.74 9.48 -10.67
N ASN A 261 32.68 9.15 -9.37
CA ASN A 261 33.88 8.92 -8.57
C ASN A 261 34.70 7.73 -9.09
N LYS A 262 34.02 6.62 -9.41
CA LYS A 262 34.64 5.43 -10.02
C LYS A 262 35.17 5.72 -11.42
N ALA A 263 34.46 6.53 -12.21
CA ALA A 263 34.91 6.91 -13.55
C ALA A 263 36.17 7.76 -13.52
N LEU A 264 36.24 8.77 -12.63
CA LEU A 264 37.42 9.60 -12.42
C LEU A 264 38.63 8.77 -11.98
N LEU A 265 38.43 7.87 -11.01
CA LEU A 265 39.49 6.99 -10.55
C LEU A 265 40.01 6.13 -11.70
N GLY A 266 39.11 5.46 -12.42
CA GLY A 266 39.44 4.61 -13.56
C GLY A 266 40.12 5.37 -14.70
N ALA A 267 39.70 6.60 -14.99
CA ALA A 267 40.32 7.44 -16.01
C ALA A 267 41.77 7.78 -15.65
N GLY A 268 42.04 8.11 -14.38
CA GLY A 268 43.40 8.31 -13.91
C GLY A 268 44.24 7.03 -13.97
N TRP A 269 43.67 5.86 -13.65
CA TRP A 269 44.35 4.57 -13.83
C TRP A 269 44.68 4.28 -15.30
N ALA A 270 43.76 4.59 -16.20
CA ALA A 270 43.94 4.44 -17.64
C ALA A 270 45.10 5.31 -18.16
N ASP A 271 45.18 6.57 -17.72
CA ASP A 271 46.30 7.45 -18.08
C ASP A 271 47.63 7.00 -17.44
N SER A 272 47.60 6.58 -16.17
CA SER A 272 48.75 6.09 -15.42
C SER A 272 49.34 4.81 -16.04
N ALA A 273 48.49 3.89 -16.50
CA ALA A 273 48.92 2.67 -17.20
C ALA A 273 49.70 2.97 -18.51
N ASN A 274 49.44 4.12 -19.13
CA ASN A 274 50.18 4.63 -20.29
C ASN A 274 51.34 5.55 -19.91
N GLN A 275 51.77 5.57 -18.64
CA GLN A 275 52.80 6.46 -18.10
C GLN A 275 52.49 7.96 -18.28
N ARG A 276 51.22 8.32 -18.53
CA ARG A 276 50.75 9.71 -18.65
C ARG A 276 50.38 10.26 -17.27
N TYR A 277 51.34 10.25 -16.34
CA TYR A 277 51.11 10.62 -14.95
C TYR A 277 50.59 12.06 -14.78
N SER A 278 51.00 13.00 -15.63
CA SER A 278 50.47 14.37 -15.64
C SER A 278 48.99 14.43 -16.01
N SER A 279 48.54 13.60 -16.95
CA SER A 279 47.12 13.48 -17.32
C SER A 279 46.33 12.79 -16.22
N ALA A 280 46.89 11.72 -15.63
CA ALA A 280 46.28 10.98 -14.52
C ALA A 280 46.01 11.85 -13.27
N LEU A 281 46.86 12.85 -13.03
CA LEU A 281 46.67 13.80 -11.92
C LEU A 281 45.39 14.61 -12.04
N VAL A 282 44.91 14.93 -13.25
CA VAL A 282 43.73 15.79 -13.44
C VAL A 282 42.47 15.17 -12.81
N PRO A 283 42.00 13.97 -13.21
CA PRO A 283 40.83 13.37 -12.60
C PRO A 283 41.04 12.95 -11.14
N TRP A 284 42.27 12.60 -10.74
CA TRP A 284 42.55 12.24 -9.34
C TRP A 284 42.58 13.44 -8.39
N GLN A 285 43.02 14.62 -8.83
CA GLN A 285 42.94 15.84 -8.02
C GLN A 285 41.49 16.30 -7.84
N GLU A 286 40.70 16.27 -8.92
CA GLU A 286 39.26 16.51 -8.85
C GLU A 286 38.59 15.53 -7.88
N LEU A 287 38.90 14.23 -8.00
CA LEU A 287 38.35 13.20 -7.13
C LEU A 287 38.75 13.39 -5.67
N ARG A 288 40.01 13.75 -5.40
CA ARG A 288 40.53 14.01 -4.05
C ARG A 288 39.86 15.18 -3.35
N SER A 289 39.31 16.15 -4.09
CA SER A 289 38.56 17.26 -3.50
C SER A 289 37.17 16.85 -2.95
N ARG A 290 36.73 15.61 -3.24
CA ARG A 290 35.41 15.09 -2.87
C ARG A 290 35.43 14.43 -1.48
N SER A 291 34.28 13.89 -1.08
CA SER A 291 34.10 13.27 0.23
C SER A 291 34.95 12.01 0.40
N LEU A 292 35.77 11.99 1.46
CA LEU A 292 36.67 10.89 1.85
C LEU A 292 35.93 9.59 2.24
N LEU A 293 34.61 9.63 2.29
CA LEU A 293 33.75 8.49 2.54
C LEU A 293 33.70 7.50 1.37
N ASP A 294 33.92 7.99 0.15
CA ASP A 294 33.92 7.15 -1.04
C ASP A 294 35.26 6.44 -1.21
N ALA A 295 35.23 5.12 -1.45
CA ALA A 295 36.42 4.29 -1.64
C ALA A 295 37.31 4.81 -2.78
N ALA A 296 36.73 5.33 -3.86
CA ALA A 296 37.50 5.85 -4.97
C ALA A 296 38.25 7.15 -4.60
N VAL A 297 37.67 7.96 -3.73
CA VAL A 297 38.32 9.15 -3.19
C VAL A 297 39.48 8.76 -2.29
N GLN A 298 39.27 7.78 -1.40
CA GLN A 298 40.32 7.23 -0.54
C GLN A 298 41.51 6.71 -1.37
N GLU A 299 41.24 6.02 -2.48
CA GLU A 299 42.29 5.54 -3.37
C GLU A 299 43.00 6.69 -4.12
N ALA A 300 42.28 7.75 -4.50
CA ALA A 300 42.89 8.94 -5.09
C ALA A 300 43.88 9.65 -4.15
N HIS A 301 43.66 9.61 -2.84
CA HIS A 301 44.61 10.09 -1.83
C HIS A 301 45.94 9.33 -1.85
N LEU A 302 45.98 8.10 -2.37
CA LEU A 302 47.21 7.35 -2.63
C LEU A 302 47.74 7.53 -4.05
N ALA A 303 46.84 7.64 -5.03
CA ALA A 303 47.18 7.71 -6.44
C ALA A 303 47.83 9.06 -6.83
N VAL A 304 47.37 10.18 -6.24
CA VAL A 304 47.96 11.51 -6.45
C VAL A 304 49.44 11.58 -6.03
N PRO A 305 49.81 11.25 -4.78
CA PRO A 305 51.22 11.23 -4.39
C PRO A 305 52.05 10.21 -5.18
N TYR A 306 51.45 9.07 -5.56
CA TYR A 306 52.09 8.10 -6.44
C TYR A 306 52.46 8.72 -7.80
N ALA A 307 51.53 9.42 -8.47
CA ALA A 307 51.81 10.08 -9.74
C ALA A 307 52.89 11.17 -9.60
N TYR A 308 52.89 11.95 -8.52
CA TYR A 308 53.97 12.91 -8.24
C TYR A 308 55.33 12.21 -8.09
N ALA A 309 55.37 11.05 -7.42
CA ALA A 309 56.61 10.28 -7.29
C ALA A 309 57.11 9.78 -8.65
N GLN A 310 56.22 9.33 -9.55
CA GLN A 310 56.59 8.93 -10.91
C GLN A 310 57.05 10.11 -11.77
N LEU A 311 56.56 11.32 -11.50
CA LEU A 311 57.03 12.56 -12.12
C LEU A 311 58.31 13.12 -11.49
N SER A 312 58.97 12.38 -10.60
CA SER A 312 60.16 12.82 -9.85
C SER A 312 59.95 14.08 -8.98
N ALA A 313 58.69 14.40 -8.67
CA ALA A 313 58.30 15.50 -7.78
C ALA A 313 58.31 15.02 -6.31
N THR A 314 59.49 14.60 -5.83
CA THR A 314 59.65 13.86 -4.57
C THR A 314 59.15 14.60 -3.34
N ARG A 315 59.39 15.92 -3.26
CA ARG A 315 58.91 16.75 -2.14
C ARG A 315 57.39 16.79 -2.12
N GLN A 316 56.76 17.07 -3.27
CA GLN A 316 55.31 17.07 -3.38
C GLN A 316 54.73 15.69 -3.04
N ALA A 317 55.33 14.60 -3.56
CA ALA A 317 54.87 13.25 -3.24
C ALA A 317 54.88 12.97 -1.73
N ALA A 318 55.95 13.33 -1.03
CA ALA A 318 56.07 13.16 0.42
C ALA A 318 55.01 13.98 1.19
N GLU A 319 54.83 15.26 0.85
CA GLU A 319 53.80 16.12 1.45
C GLU A 319 52.39 15.57 1.23
N GLN A 320 52.10 15.08 0.02
CA GLN A 320 50.80 14.52 -0.31
C GLN A 320 50.54 13.18 0.39
N TYR A 321 51.55 12.31 0.56
CA TYR A 321 51.41 11.10 1.37
C TYR A 321 51.19 11.41 2.85
N ALA A 322 51.91 12.38 3.43
CA ALA A 322 51.70 12.82 4.81
C ALA A 322 50.27 13.35 5.01
N SER A 323 49.80 14.21 4.10
CA SER A 323 48.42 14.71 4.12
C SER A 323 47.37 13.59 4.01
N ALA A 324 47.61 12.55 3.21
CA ALA A 324 46.72 11.41 3.10
C ALA A 324 46.65 10.61 4.42
N ILE A 325 47.79 10.39 5.08
CA ILE A 325 47.87 9.69 6.37
C ILE A 325 47.05 10.44 7.43
N ASP A 326 47.25 11.77 7.55
CA ASP A 326 46.50 12.60 8.50
C ASP A 326 44.99 12.56 8.22
N ALA A 327 44.59 12.64 6.95
CA ALA A 327 43.20 12.59 6.54
C ALA A 327 42.55 11.23 6.85
N PHE A 328 43.25 10.11 6.63
CA PHE A 328 42.77 8.77 6.98
C PHE A 328 42.64 8.58 8.50
N HIS A 329 43.58 9.08 9.29
CA HIS A 329 43.48 9.05 10.76
C HIS A 329 42.30 9.88 11.27
N ALA A 330 42.12 11.10 10.76
CA ALA A 330 41.02 11.97 11.14
C ALA A 330 39.65 11.35 10.78
N GLU A 331 39.51 10.75 9.60
CA GLU A 331 38.26 10.10 9.21
C GLU A 331 38.00 8.82 10.01
N SER A 332 39.05 8.03 10.31
CA SER A 332 38.91 6.87 11.20
C SER A 332 38.38 7.25 12.59
N ALA A 333 38.83 8.37 13.17
CA ALA A 333 38.33 8.83 14.45
C ALA A 333 36.84 9.21 14.39
N ARG A 334 36.40 9.86 13.30
CA ARG A 334 34.98 10.19 13.08
C ARG A 334 34.10 8.96 12.88
N ILE A 335 34.65 7.91 12.25
CA ILE A 335 33.96 6.61 12.14
C ILE A 335 33.73 6.03 13.53
N ASP A 336 34.72 6.09 14.42
CA ASP A 336 34.60 5.59 15.79
C ASP A 336 33.50 6.33 16.58
N GLU A 337 33.45 7.66 16.48
CA GLU A 337 32.39 8.49 17.08
C GLU A 337 30.99 8.07 16.57
N SER A 338 30.88 7.79 15.27
CA SER A 338 29.63 7.37 14.64
C SER A 338 29.20 5.98 15.08
N ILE A 339 30.13 5.03 15.19
CA ILE A 339 29.87 3.68 15.73
C ILE A 339 29.34 3.76 17.16
N GLU A 340 29.94 4.60 18.01
CA GLU A 340 29.47 4.80 19.39
C GLU A 340 28.10 5.51 19.46
N SER A 341 27.80 6.41 18.53
CA SER A 341 26.45 7.00 18.40
C SER A 341 25.39 5.95 18.00
N ILE A 342 25.71 5.11 17.02
CA ILE A 342 24.83 4.02 16.56
C ILE A 342 24.58 3.01 17.68
N ARG A 343 25.61 2.64 18.46
CA ARG A 343 25.48 1.74 19.62
C ARG A 343 24.52 2.26 20.69
N ARG A 344 24.44 3.58 20.85
CA ARG A 344 23.51 4.25 21.76
C ARG A 344 22.09 4.42 21.19
N GLY A 345 21.85 3.97 19.96
CA GLY A 345 20.54 4.04 19.29
C GLY A 345 20.26 5.37 18.58
N GLY A 346 21.27 6.22 18.35
CA GLY A 346 21.11 7.54 17.72
C GLY A 346 20.65 7.50 16.25
N LEU A 347 21.07 6.47 15.51
CA LEU A 347 20.89 6.37 14.05
C LEU A 347 19.43 6.44 13.60
N LEU A 348 18.59 5.52 14.08
CA LEU A 348 17.20 5.46 13.62
C LEU A 348 16.36 6.60 14.22
N ALA A 349 16.68 7.04 15.43
CA ALA A 349 16.03 8.20 16.04
C ALA A 349 16.26 9.47 15.21
N ALA A 350 17.48 9.67 14.70
CA ALA A 350 17.82 10.76 13.80
C ALA A 350 17.03 10.65 12.49
N ILE A 351 17.05 9.48 11.84
CA ILE A 351 16.35 9.26 10.55
C ILE A 351 14.84 9.53 10.68
N LEU A 352 14.21 9.06 11.76
CA LEU A 352 12.77 9.19 11.96
C LEU A 352 12.32 10.61 12.32
N LYS A 353 13.15 11.40 13.02
CA LYS A 353 12.79 12.76 13.45
C LYS A 353 12.50 13.71 12.29
N ASN A 354 13.05 13.41 11.11
CA ASN A 354 12.91 14.22 9.90
C ASN A 354 11.94 13.63 8.84
N ASP A 355 11.14 12.61 9.19
CA ASP A 355 10.14 12.03 8.29
C ASP A 355 8.70 12.35 8.74
N PRO A 356 8.04 13.37 8.15
CA PRO A 356 6.64 13.68 8.45
C PRO A 356 5.63 12.78 7.69
N SER A 357 6.07 11.82 6.88
CA SER A 357 5.19 11.03 6.02
C SER A 357 4.76 9.70 6.67
N ASP A 358 3.51 9.66 7.13
CA ASP A 358 2.78 8.45 7.55
C ASP A 358 2.51 7.41 6.42
N LYS A 359 3.02 7.66 5.20
CA LYS A 359 2.75 6.80 4.03
C LYS A 359 3.61 5.53 4.02
N VAL A 360 2.93 4.39 3.99
CA VAL A 360 3.53 3.06 3.81
C VAL A 360 3.73 2.79 2.32
N GLY A 361 4.88 2.23 1.92
CA GLY A 361 5.05 1.72 0.56
C GLY A 361 6.44 1.90 -0.06
N TRP A 362 6.62 1.26 -1.21
CA TRP A 362 7.87 1.10 -1.96
C TRP A 362 8.56 2.42 -2.39
N TYR A 363 7.81 3.52 -2.50
CA TYR A 363 8.28 4.78 -3.11
C TYR A 363 8.77 5.83 -2.11
N TRP A 364 9.65 5.45 -1.19
CA TRP A 364 10.19 6.38 -0.20
C TRP A 364 11.60 6.85 -0.54
N GLN A 365 11.83 8.14 -0.34
CA GLN A 365 13.12 8.80 -0.51
C GLN A 365 13.36 9.71 0.69
N LEU A 366 14.51 9.57 1.34
CA LEU A 366 14.91 10.43 2.44
C LEU A 366 15.23 11.83 1.88
N GLN A 367 14.30 12.78 2.03
CA GLN A 367 14.42 14.12 1.44
C GLN A 367 15.38 15.03 2.22
N GLN A 368 15.57 14.78 3.51
CA GLN A 368 16.43 15.59 4.38
C GLN A 368 17.22 14.70 5.34
N LEU A 369 18.55 14.83 5.29
CA LEU A 369 19.46 14.15 6.20
C LEU A 369 19.60 14.97 7.50
N PRO A 370 19.35 14.38 8.68
CA PRO A 370 19.59 15.03 9.97
C PRO A 370 21.05 15.48 10.15
N ASP A 371 21.26 16.60 10.84
CA ASP A 371 22.61 16.99 11.27
C ASP A 371 23.03 16.16 12.50
N ALA A 372 23.67 15.00 12.25
CA ALA A 372 24.25 14.14 13.27
C ALA A 372 25.52 13.43 12.73
N PRO A 373 26.46 13.01 13.60
CA PRO A 373 27.73 12.41 13.19
C PRO A 373 27.55 11.20 12.26
N GLU A 374 26.64 10.30 12.59
CA GLU A 374 26.33 9.09 11.83
C GLU A 374 25.59 9.35 10.51
N THR A 375 24.91 10.49 10.36
CA THR A 375 24.17 10.80 9.14
C THR A 375 25.09 11.02 7.94
N ARG A 376 26.34 11.42 8.20
CA ARG A 376 27.38 11.55 7.17
C ARG A 376 27.57 10.26 6.37
N TYR A 377 27.54 9.12 7.04
CA TYR A 377 27.75 7.81 6.43
C TYR A 377 26.48 7.18 5.88
N LEU A 378 25.32 7.79 6.16
CA LEU A 378 24.02 7.22 5.82
C LEU A 378 23.85 7.04 4.31
N PHE A 379 24.45 7.90 3.47
CA PHE A 379 24.42 7.73 2.02
C PHE A 379 25.08 6.41 1.57
N HIS A 380 26.21 6.04 2.18
CA HIS A 380 26.89 4.78 1.88
C HIS A 380 26.16 3.57 2.44
N LEU A 381 25.61 3.69 3.66
CA LEU A 381 24.77 2.64 4.24
C LEU A 381 23.52 2.40 3.38
N LEU A 382 22.82 3.47 2.99
CA LEU A 382 21.68 3.44 2.07
C LEU A 382 22.07 2.95 0.68
N ALA A 383 23.33 2.94 0.28
CA ALA A 383 23.72 2.32 -1.00
C ALA A 383 23.69 0.79 -0.93
N THR A 384 23.71 0.21 0.27
CA THR A 384 23.64 -1.25 0.46
C THR A 384 22.18 -1.74 0.46
N HIS A 385 21.93 -2.83 -0.26
CA HIS A 385 20.60 -3.44 -0.34
C HIS A 385 20.11 -3.93 1.02
N GLU A 386 21.01 -4.53 1.81
CA GLU A 386 20.70 -5.06 3.14
C GLU A 386 20.16 -3.97 4.08
N PHE A 387 20.81 -2.81 4.10
CA PHE A 387 20.37 -1.69 4.93
C PHE A 387 19.07 -1.05 4.41
N GLN A 388 18.92 -0.90 3.09
CA GLN A 388 17.67 -0.37 2.49
C GLN A 388 16.44 -1.23 2.84
N GLU A 389 16.52 -2.55 2.64
CA GLU A 389 15.42 -3.46 2.98
C GLU A 389 15.19 -3.50 4.48
N GLY A 390 16.27 -3.47 5.27
CA GLY A 390 16.15 -3.41 6.72
C GLY A 390 15.42 -2.15 7.20
N LEU A 391 15.73 -0.98 6.63
CA LEU A 391 15.11 0.29 6.97
C LEU A 391 13.63 0.33 6.56
N LYS A 392 13.32 -0.21 5.38
CA LYS A 392 11.95 -0.38 4.91
C LYS A 392 11.13 -1.22 5.89
N ASN A 393 11.64 -2.38 6.29
CA ASN A 393 10.97 -3.25 7.28
C ASN A 393 10.73 -2.52 8.61
N TYR A 394 11.71 -1.77 9.10
CA TYR A 394 11.58 -0.99 10.34
C TYR A 394 10.46 0.06 10.24
N ARG A 395 10.39 0.79 9.14
CA ARG A 395 9.34 1.79 8.91
C ARG A 395 7.97 1.15 8.74
N ASP A 396 7.87 0.02 8.04
CA ASP A 396 6.61 -0.70 7.88
C ASP A 396 6.06 -1.17 9.25
N LEU A 397 6.93 -1.63 10.16
CA LEU A 397 6.56 -1.94 11.55
C LEU A 397 6.01 -0.71 12.29
N ARG A 398 6.66 0.45 12.15
CA ARG A 398 6.19 1.70 12.75
C ARG A 398 4.83 2.15 12.21
N ALA A 399 4.62 2.01 10.91
CA ALA A 399 3.32 2.33 10.32
C ALA A 399 2.22 1.38 10.79
N MET A 400 2.52 0.08 10.94
CA MET A 400 1.59 -0.88 11.57
C MET A 400 1.26 -0.48 13.01
N GLN A 401 2.24 0.01 13.77
CA GLN A 401 2.05 0.51 15.13
C GLN A 401 1.12 1.74 15.16
N GLY A 402 1.33 2.71 14.26
CA GLY A 402 0.44 3.86 14.10
C GLY A 402 -0.98 3.48 13.69
N ASN A 403 -1.13 2.50 12.80
CA ASN A 403 -2.44 1.95 12.41
C ASN A 403 -3.17 1.30 13.59
N LEU A 404 -2.48 0.47 14.38
CA LEU A 404 -3.06 -0.14 15.57
C LEU A 404 -3.44 0.90 16.62
N GLY A 405 -2.64 1.95 16.81
CA GLY A 405 -2.99 3.08 17.68
C GLY A 405 -4.28 3.77 17.24
N ARG A 406 -4.43 4.06 15.94
CA ARG A 406 -5.68 4.60 15.38
C ARG A 406 -6.86 3.65 15.54
N TRP A 407 -6.66 2.34 15.38
CA TRP A 407 -7.71 1.34 15.58
C TRP A 407 -8.10 1.16 17.04
N SER A 408 -7.17 1.35 17.97
CA SER A 408 -7.47 1.40 19.41
C SER A 408 -8.43 2.56 19.72
N LEU A 409 -8.13 3.77 19.22
CA LEU A 409 -9.02 4.93 19.36
C LEU A 409 -10.39 4.70 18.69
N ALA A 410 -10.41 4.03 17.53
CA ALA A 410 -11.67 3.68 16.87
C ALA A 410 -12.50 2.68 17.71
N ALA A 411 -11.85 1.72 18.37
CA ALA A 411 -12.52 0.77 19.27
C ALA A 411 -13.16 1.48 20.47
N GLU A 412 -12.50 2.49 21.04
CA GLU A 412 -13.07 3.35 22.11
C GLU A 412 -14.32 4.10 21.63
N ALA A 413 -14.29 4.63 20.42
CA ALA A 413 -15.44 5.29 19.81
C ALA A 413 -16.61 4.30 19.60
N PHE A 414 -16.33 3.07 19.11
CA PHE A 414 -17.36 2.05 18.97
C PHE A 414 -17.94 1.61 20.31
N GLN A 415 -17.11 1.48 21.35
CA GLN A 415 -17.56 1.18 22.70
C GLN A 415 -18.53 2.26 23.20
N SER A 416 -18.18 3.53 23.01
CA SER A 416 -19.04 4.68 23.36
C SER A 416 -20.39 4.63 22.61
N MET A 417 -20.38 4.25 21.32
CA MET A 417 -21.62 4.07 20.55
C MET A 417 -22.49 2.93 21.10
N ILE A 418 -21.87 1.82 21.52
CA ILE A 418 -22.58 0.67 22.11
C ILE A 418 -23.22 1.06 23.44
N ASP A 419 -22.47 1.75 24.31
CA ASP A 419 -22.98 2.18 25.61
C ASP A 419 -24.11 3.20 25.47
N THR A 420 -23.98 4.14 24.52
CA THR A 420 -25.06 5.08 24.16
C THR A 420 -26.32 4.34 23.69
N ARG A 421 -26.18 3.28 22.88
CA ARG A 421 -27.32 2.48 22.42
C ARG A 421 -27.98 1.72 23.57
N ARG A 422 -27.21 1.14 24.49
CA ARG A 422 -27.72 0.46 25.69
C ARG A 422 -28.49 1.42 26.58
N GLN A 423 -27.93 2.60 26.85
CA GLN A 423 -28.61 3.63 27.64
C GLN A 423 -29.90 4.10 26.96
N ALA A 424 -29.85 4.43 25.66
CA ALA A 424 -31.03 4.87 24.92
C ALA A 424 -32.13 3.79 24.91
N TYR A 425 -31.76 2.51 24.85
CA TYR A 425 -32.72 1.40 24.97
C TYR A 425 -33.33 1.35 26.37
N ALA A 426 -32.51 1.36 27.42
CA ALA A 426 -32.96 1.33 28.82
C ALA A 426 -33.90 2.49 29.18
N GLU A 427 -33.67 3.68 28.62
CA GLU A 427 -34.53 4.85 28.83
C GLU A 427 -35.86 4.78 28.05
N ARG A 428 -35.86 4.17 26.86
CA ARG A 428 -37.04 4.11 25.98
C ARG A 428 -37.98 2.98 26.32
N VAL A 429 -37.47 1.83 26.75
CA VAL A 429 -38.28 0.63 27.05
C VAL A 429 -39.43 0.92 28.02
N PRO A 430 -39.22 1.58 29.19
CA PRO A 430 -40.32 1.86 30.11
C PRO A 430 -41.43 2.73 29.50
N ARG A 431 -41.06 3.67 28.62
CA ARG A 431 -42.04 4.53 27.92
C ARG A 431 -42.82 3.75 26.88
N ILE A 432 -42.15 2.85 26.16
CA ILE A 432 -42.78 1.95 25.20
C ILE A 432 -43.74 1.01 25.95
N ASP A 433 -43.29 0.39 27.04
CA ASP A 433 -44.11 -0.53 27.83
C ASP A 433 -45.35 0.18 28.39
N ALA A 434 -45.21 1.42 28.90
CA ALA A 434 -46.33 2.22 29.36
C ALA A 434 -47.35 2.53 28.25
N LEU A 435 -46.88 2.87 27.04
CA LEU A 435 -47.74 3.12 25.87
C LEU A 435 -48.46 1.85 25.40
N LEU A 436 -47.74 0.73 25.34
CA LEU A 436 -48.31 -0.56 24.93
C LEU A 436 -49.38 -1.04 25.93
N ASN A 437 -49.14 -0.86 27.24
CA ASN A 437 -50.10 -1.23 28.28
C ASN A 437 -51.39 -0.39 28.28
N GLN A 438 -51.42 0.78 27.63
CA GLN A 438 -52.63 1.59 27.49
C GLN A 438 -53.58 1.07 26.40
N VAL A 439 -53.10 0.22 25.49
CA VAL A 439 -53.86 -0.21 24.32
C VAL A 439 -54.16 -1.70 24.41
N ASP A 440 -55.42 -2.05 24.67
CA ASP A 440 -55.90 -3.43 24.57
C ASP A 440 -56.18 -3.81 23.11
N LEU A 441 -55.11 -4.15 22.38
CA LEU A 441 -55.21 -4.53 20.98
C LEU A 441 -56.06 -5.80 20.79
N SER A 442 -55.97 -6.75 21.71
CA SER A 442 -56.79 -7.96 21.75
C SER A 442 -58.28 -7.64 21.88
N GLY A 443 -58.63 -6.71 22.77
CA GLY A 443 -59.99 -6.20 22.91
C GLY A 443 -60.48 -5.48 21.66
N LEU A 444 -59.64 -4.67 21.02
CA LEU A 444 -59.97 -4.02 19.74
C LEU A 444 -60.20 -5.03 18.61
N GLU A 445 -59.39 -6.09 18.52
CA GLU A 445 -59.58 -7.19 17.56
C GLU A 445 -60.90 -7.94 17.84
N ALA A 446 -61.19 -8.27 19.11
CA ALA A 446 -62.45 -8.91 19.49
C ALA A 446 -63.65 -8.03 19.15
N ARG A 447 -63.58 -6.72 19.45
CA ARG A 447 -64.65 -5.76 19.17
C ARG A 447 -64.86 -5.57 17.67
N LYS A 448 -63.79 -5.56 16.88
CA LYS A 448 -63.85 -5.55 15.42
C LYS A 448 -64.61 -6.77 14.89
N ILE A 449 -64.32 -7.96 15.41
CA ILE A 449 -65.00 -9.21 15.01
C ILE A 449 -66.48 -9.18 15.43
N GLU A 450 -66.80 -8.66 16.62
CA GLU A 450 -68.17 -8.49 17.09
C GLU A 450 -68.97 -7.56 16.19
N ILE A 451 -68.45 -6.37 15.88
CA ILE A 451 -69.08 -5.39 14.99
C ILE A 451 -69.31 -5.98 13.60
N ALA A 452 -68.30 -6.67 13.06
CA ALA A 452 -68.39 -7.34 11.77
C ALA A 452 -69.51 -8.39 11.75
N SER A 453 -69.60 -9.20 12.81
CA SER A 453 -70.61 -10.26 12.93
C SER A 453 -72.02 -9.68 13.09
N ARG A 454 -72.18 -8.64 13.92
CA ARG A 454 -73.47 -7.95 14.12
C ARG A 454 -73.94 -7.27 12.84
N LEU A 455 -73.05 -6.60 12.11
CA LEU A 455 -73.41 -5.95 10.84
C LEU A 455 -73.81 -6.97 9.76
N ALA A 456 -73.09 -8.11 9.69
CA ALA A 456 -73.44 -9.20 8.79
C ALA A 456 -74.81 -9.81 9.14
N GLU A 457 -75.13 -9.94 10.43
CA GLU A 457 -76.44 -10.42 10.86
C GLU A 457 -77.57 -9.44 10.51
N ILE A 458 -77.38 -8.14 10.79
CA ILE A 458 -78.35 -7.08 10.44
C ILE A 458 -78.62 -7.06 8.93
N GLU A 459 -77.60 -7.29 8.11
CA GLU A 459 -77.74 -7.37 6.66
C GLU A 459 -78.49 -8.64 6.23
N ARG A 460 -78.19 -9.79 6.86
CA ARG A 460 -78.79 -11.08 6.54
C ARG A 460 -80.28 -11.14 6.90
N THR A 461 -80.67 -10.54 8.02
CA THR A 461 -82.06 -10.51 8.51
C THR A 461 -82.85 -9.29 8.02
N GLU A 462 -82.20 -8.37 7.29
CA GLU A 462 -82.73 -7.05 6.93
C GLU A 462 -83.35 -6.31 8.13
N GLU A 463 -82.70 -6.42 9.30
CA GLU A 463 -83.17 -5.81 10.54
C GLU A 463 -82.98 -4.28 10.52
N VAL A 464 -84.01 -3.58 10.02
CA VAL A 464 -84.03 -2.11 9.86
C VAL A 464 -83.68 -1.36 11.14
N THR A 465 -84.07 -1.88 12.30
CA THR A 465 -83.84 -1.27 13.62
C THR A 465 -82.39 -1.38 14.08
N GLY A 466 -81.60 -2.31 13.53
CA GLY A 466 -80.21 -2.56 13.92
C GLY A 466 -79.22 -1.44 13.51
N LEU A 467 -79.61 -0.57 12.58
CA LEU A 467 -78.85 0.62 12.13
C LEU A 467 -79.60 1.93 12.43
N ALA A 468 -80.48 1.91 13.42
CA ALA A 468 -81.12 3.13 13.92
C ALA A 468 -80.07 4.09 14.52
N THR A 469 -80.29 5.39 14.37
CA THR A 469 -79.52 6.39 15.12
C THR A 469 -79.84 6.30 16.61
N GLU A 470 -79.00 6.85 17.48
CA GLU A 470 -79.22 6.83 18.94
C GLU A 470 -80.63 7.32 19.31
N ARG A 471 -81.05 8.46 18.75
CA ARG A 471 -82.39 9.02 18.98
C ARG A 471 -83.51 8.12 18.47
N GLU A 472 -83.35 7.53 17.29
CA GLU A 472 -84.34 6.60 16.73
C GLU A 472 -84.43 5.30 17.52
N ALA A 473 -83.30 4.79 18.03
CA ALA A 473 -83.24 3.62 18.89
C ALA A 473 -83.92 3.87 20.25
N GLU A 474 -83.70 5.05 20.85
CA GLU A 474 -84.44 5.46 22.06
C GLU A 474 -85.95 5.56 21.81
N GLN A 475 -86.34 6.17 20.69
CA GLN A 475 -87.76 6.26 20.31
C GLN A 475 -88.35 4.88 20.08
N TRP A 476 -87.62 3.99 19.41
CA TRP A 476 -88.02 2.61 19.18
C TRP A 476 -88.20 1.84 20.48
N HIS A 477 -87.25 2.00 21.42
CA HIS A 477 -87.32 1.35 22.72
C HIS A 477 -88.49 1.86 23.56
N LYS A 478 -88.74 3.18 23.58
CA LYS A 478 -89.92 3.76 24.24
C LYS A 478 -91.23 3.25 23.63
N VAL A 479 -91.29 3.15 22.30
CA VAL A 479 -92.45 2.58 21.59
C VAL A 479 -92.64 1.11 21.96
N GLN A 480 -91.56 0.32 22.06
CA GLN A 480 -91.62 -1.08 22.51
C GLN A 480 -92.12 -1.21 23.96
N GLN A 481 -91.56 -0.44 24.89
CA GLN A 481 -91.99 -0.41 26.29
C GLN A 481 -93.48 -0.05 26.43
N LEU A 482 -93.92 0.98 25.72
CA LEU A 482 -95.34 1.36 25.69
C LEU A 482 -96.21 0.27 25.06
N THR A 483 -95.68 -0.47 24.07
CA THR A 483 -96.41 -1.58 23.44
C THR A 483 -96.60 -2.72 24.43
N GLU A 484 -95.58 -3.04 25.23
CA GLU A 484 -95.64 -4.08 26.27
C GLU A 484 -96.60 -3.70 27.40
N ILE A 485 -96.54 -2.45 27.87
CA ILE A 485 -97.46 -1.93 28.90
C ILE A 485 -98.92 -2.03 28.41
N LEU A 486 -99.19 -1.52 27.20
CA LEU A 486 -100.53 -1.51 26.62
C LEU A 486 -101.04 -2.89 26.18
N ALA A 487 -100.16 -3.90 26.08
CA ALA A 487 -100.53 -5.29 25.83
C ALA A 487 -101.14 -5.98 27.07
N THR A 488 -100.87 -5.46 28.28
CA THR A 488 -101.41 -5.98 29.55
C THR A 488 -102.62 -5.19 30.08
N ALA A 489 -102.99 -4.11 29.39
CA ALA A 489 -104.09 -3.23 29.78
C ALA A 489 -105.46 -3.75 29.29
N ASP A 490 -106.51 -3.51 30.09
CA ASP A 490 -107.87 -4.03 29.87
C ASP A 490 -108.47 -3.57 28.53
N ASP A 491 -108.98 -4.53 27.76
CA ASP A 491 -109.60 -4.34 26.45
C ASP A 491 -110.97 -3.66 26.52
N ALA A 492 -111.57 -3.57 27.70
CA ALA A 492 -112.86 -2.91 27.91
C ALA A 492 -112.78 -1.36 27.95
N ASP A 493 -111.59 -0.78 28.10
CA ASP A 493 -111.39 0.68 28.10
C ASP A 493 -111.14 1.21 26.68
N ALA A 494 -112.06 2.03 26.17
CA ALA A 494 -111.99 2.65 24.85
C ALA A 494 -110.74 3.53 24.67
N ASN A 495 -110.20 4.11 25.74
CA ASN A 495 -108.96 4.90 25.68
C ASN A 495 -107.74 4.01 25.41
N THR A 496 -107.70 2.79 25.96
CA THR A 496 -106.60 1.83 25.75
C THR A 496 -106.54 1.37 24.30
N VAL A 497 -107.71 1.16 23.66
CA VAL A 497 -107.82 0.79 22.25
C VAL A 497 -107.31 1.91 21.33
N ASP A 498 -107.70 3.16 21.59
CA ASP A 498 -107.22 4.34 20.83
C ASP A 498 -105.69 4.55 20.99
N MET A 499 -105.15 4.36 22.20
CA MET A 499 -103.71 4.43 22.46
C MET A 499 -102.93 3.35 21.69
N ARG A 500 -103.46 2.12 21.56
CA ARG A 500 -102.81 1.05 20.77
C ARG A 500 -102.76 1.37 19.28
N GLU A 501 -103.82 1.92 18.69
CA GLU A 501 -103.83 2.30 17.28
C GLU A 501 -102.88 3.47 17.00
N LYS A 502 -102.85 4.49 17.87
CA LYS A 502 -101.85 5.58 17.79
C LYS A 502 -100.43 5.06 17.91
N LEU A 503 -100.17 4.11 18.80
CA LEU A 503 -98.85 3.51 18.97
C LEU A 503 -98.44 2.65 17.76
N LYS A 504 -99.38 1.92 17.16
CA LYS A 504 -99.16 1.15 15.93
C LYS A 504 -98.78 2.06 14.75
N LEU A 505 -99.46 3.20 14.61
CA LEU A 505 -99.13 4.22 13.61
C LEU A 505 -97.73 4.82 13.86
N LEU A 506 -97.43 5.21 15.11
CA LEU A 506 -96.11 5.73 15.49
C LEU A 506 -94.99 4.73 15.20
N ARG A 507 -95.19 3.46 15.56
CA ARG A 507 -94.26 2.37 15.26
C ARG A 507 -94.05 2.20 13.75
N GLY A 508 -95.12 2.24 12.97
CA GLY A 508 -95.05 2.13 11.50
C GLY A 508 -94.32 3.29 10.84
N VAL A 509 -94.60 4.53 11.24
CA VAL A 509 -93.91 5.73 10.74
C VAL A 509 -92.43 5.71 11.11
N LEU A 510 -92.11 5.34 12.36
CA LEU A 510 -90.74 5.25 12.83
C LEU A 510 -89.96 4.17 12.06
N TYR A 511 -90.54 2.99 11.86
CA TYR A 511 -89.96 1.92 11.05
C TYR A 511 -89.77 2.34 9.58
N TRP A 512 -90.76 3.02 8.99
CA TRP A 512 -90.68 3.53 7.61
C TRP A 512 -89.52 4.50 7.42
N ASN A 513 -89.37 5.44 8.35
CA ASN A 513 -88.29 6.43 8.31
C ASN A 513 -86.90 5.77 8.45
N MET A 514 -86.78 4.79 9.36
CA MET A 514 -85.54 4.00 9.50
C MET A 514 -85.25 3.19 8.22
N ASN A 515 -86.26 2.56 7.63
CA ASN A 515 -86.12 1.73 6.42
C ASN A 515 -85.68 2.57 5.21
N ALA A 516 -86.24 3.77 5.05
CA ALA A 516 -85.87 4.69 3.97
C ALA A 516 -84.37 5.05 3.99
N SER A 517 -83.75 5.10 5.16
CA SER A 517 -82.32 5.40 5.33
C SER A 517 -81.44 4.14 5.42
N TYR A 518 -82.03 2.94 5.53
CA TYR A 518 -81.32 1.70 5.89
C TYR A 518 -80.17 1.37 4.93
N LYS A 519 -80.42 1.32 3.61
CA LYS A 519 -79.38 0.93 2.62
C LYS A 519 -78.20 1.91 2.61
N ALA A 520 -78.46 3.21 2.79
CA ALA A 520 -77.41 4.22 2.89
C ALA A 520 -76.58 4.03 4.17
N ARG A 521 -77.24 3.83 5.33
CA ARG A 521 -76.56 3.57 6.61
C ARG A 521 -75.77 2.27 6.60
N LEU A 522 -76.28 1.21 5.97
CA LEU A 522 -75.57 -0.05 5.79
C LEU A 522 -74.29 0.13 4.96
N TRP A 523 -74.35 0.92 3.89
CA TRP A 523 -73.16 1.25 3.10
C TRP A 523 -72.12 2.03 3.92
N HIS A 524 -72.55 3.03 4.69
CA HIS A 524 -71.66 3.78 5.59
C HIS A 524 -71.03 2.88 6.66
N ALA A 525 -71.83 2.06 7.35
CA ALA A 525 -71.36 1.11 8.35
C ALA A 525 -70.34 0.12 7.77
N ARG A 526 -70.57 -0.39 6.54
CA ARG A 526 -69.61 -1.26 5.84
C ARG A 526 -68.30 -0.54 5.50
N LYS A 527 -68.38 0.74 5.12
CA LYS A 527 -67.19 1.55 4.86
C LYS A 527 -66.38 1.74 6.15
N GLU A 528 -67.02 2.18 7.23
CA GLU A 528 -66.37 2.36 8.54
C GLU A 528 -65.81 1.05 9.10
N GLN A 529 -66.53 -0.06 8.94
CA GLN A 529 -66.04 -1.39 9.29
C GLN A 529 -64.72 -1.69 8.55
N ARG A 530 -64.66 -1.51 7.22
CA ARG A 530 -63.44 -1.75 6.42
C ARG A 530 -62.29 -0.85 6.86
N GLU A 531 -62.55 0.42 7.15
CA GLU A 531 -61.53 1.35 7.67
C GLU A 531 -60.99 0.88 9.03
N LEU A 532 -61.87 0.44 9.94
CA LEU A 532 -61.48 -0.17 11.21
C LEU A 532 -60.65 -1.44 11.01
N GLU A 533 -61.00 -2.30 10.05
CA GLU A 533 -60.23 -3.51 9.75
C GLU A 533 -58.79 -3.19 9.32
N VAL A 534 -58.63 -2.20 8.43
CA VAL A 534 -57.32 -1.74 7.98
C VAL A 534 -56.52 -1.16 9.14
N ALA A 535 -57.13 -0.32 9.97
CA ALA A 535 -56.48 0.31 11.11
C ALA A 535 -56.01 -0.72 12.17
N VAL A 536 -56.86 -1.68 12.54
CA VAL A 536 -56.52 -2.73 13.51
C VAL A 536 -55.42 -3.65 12.96
N LYS A 537 -55.47 -3.99 11.66
CA LYS A 537 -54.43 -4.80 11.01
C LYS A 537 -53.07 -4.10 11.00
N GLU A 538 -53.04 -2.81 10.70
CA GLU A 538 -51.80 -2.02 10.73
C GLU A 538 -51.28 -1.85 12.16
N ALA A 539 -52.17 -1.64 13.15
CA ALA A 539 -51.80 -1.61 14.56
C ALA A 539 -51.14 -2.93 14.99
N ARG A 540 -51.72 -4.08 14.60
CA ARG A 540 -51.14 -5.40 14.88
C ARG A 540 -49.78 -5.61 14.23
N ARG A 541 -49.63 -5.20 12.97
CA ARG A 541 -48.34 -5.27 12.27
C ARG A 541 -47.26 -4.44 13.00
N ARG A 542 -47.58 -3.20 13.37
CA ARG A 542 -46.66 -2.32 14.10
C ARG A 542 -46.33 -2.87 15.47
N TRP A 543 -47.31 -3.43 16.18
CA TRP A 543 -47.09 -4.11 17.46
C TRP A 543 -46.06 -5.24 17.33
N THR A 544 -46.20 -6.12 16.33
CA THR A 544 -45.24 -7.19 16.08
C THR A 544 -43.84 -6.68 15.73
N LEU A 545 -43.75 -5.59 14.96
CA LEU A 545 -42.46 -4.96 14.65
C LEU A 545 -41.79 -4.39 15.90
N ILE A 546 -42.56 -3.79 16.81
CA ILE A 546 -42.06 -3.27 18.08
C ILE A 546 -41.57 -4.42 18.97
N GLU A 547 -42.37 -5.48 19.15
CA GLU A 547 -41.98 -6.65 19.93
C GLU A 547 -40.70 -7.30 19.39
N ARG A 548 -40.60 -7.44 18.06
CA ARG A 548 -39.39 -7.94 17.42
C ARG A 548 -38.19 -7.01 17.67
N ALA A 549 -38.37 -5.70 17.55
CA ALA A 549 -37.32 -4.73 17.81
C ALA A 549 -36.86 -4.74 19.29
N ARG A 550 -37.77 -5.00 20.25
CA ARG A 550 -37.44 -5.17 21.68
C ARG A 550 -36.51 -6.36 21.91
N VAL A 551 -36.69 -7.44 21.15
CA VAL A 551 -35.81 -8.63 21.25
C VAL A 551 -34.50 -8.43 20.47
N ASP A 552 -34.59 -7.96 19.22
CA ASP A 552 -33.45 -7.91 18.30
C ASP A 552 -32.47 -6.77 18.62
N SER A 553 -32.94 -5.62 19.11
CA SER A 553 -32.10 -4.44 19.40
C SER A 553 -31.01 -4.69 20.46
N PRO A 554 -31.31 -5.22 21.66
CA PRO A 554 -30.28 -5.52 22.65
C PRO A 554 -29.35 -6.62 22.15
N LYS A 555 -29.89 -7.69 21.54
CA LYS A 555 -29.09 -8.79 20.99
C LYS A 555 -28.04 -8.30 19.98
N ASN A 556 -28.47 -7.54 18.98
CA ASN A 556 -27.55 -6.98 17.97
C ASN A 556 -26.51 -6.04 18.60
N THR A 557 -26.93 -5.22 19.57
CA THR A 557 -26.02 -4.29 20.26
C THR A 557 -24.97 -5.03 21.08
N ASP A 558 -25.35 -6.12 21.76
CA ASP A 558 -24.45 -6.95 22.55
C ASP A 558 -23.54 -7.82 21.67
N GLU A 559 -23.98 -8.28 20.50
CA GLU A 559 -23.12 -8.93 19.50
C GLU A 559 -22.01 -7.98 19.01
N PHE A 560 -22.33 -6.71 18.72
CA PHE A 560 -21.30 -5.70 18.43
C PHE A 560 -20.42 -5.43 19.65
N GLY A 561 -21.01 -5.39 20.84
CA GLY A 561 -20.30 -5.29 22.12
C GLY A 561 -19.22 -6.35 22.28
N ALA A 562 -19.57 -7.62 22.12
CA ALA A 562 -18.64 -8.73 22.22
C ALA A 562 -17.47 -8.59 21.23
N ARG A 563 -17.78 -8.26 19.96
CA ARG A 563 -16.76 -8.06 18.93
C ARG A 563 -15.81 -6.92 19.25
N VAL A 564 -16.29 -5.80 19.77
CA VAL A 564 -15.45 -4.66 20.16
C VAL A 564 -14.57 -5.03 21.37
N THR A 565 -15.13 -5.71 22.37
CA THR A 565 -14.38 -6.20 23.54
C THR A 565 -13.24 -7.14 23.14
N GLU A 566 -13.46 -8.03 22.16
CA GLU A 566 -12.42 -8.94 21.66
C GLU A 566 -11.27 -8.22 20.92
N LEU A 567 -11.49 -7.01 20.40
CA LEU A 567 -10.46 -6.27 19.68
C LEU A 567 -9.37 -5.71 20.60
N TYR A 568 -9.71 -5.27 21.82
CA TYR A 568 -8.74 -4.69 22.76
C TYR A 568 -7.53 -5.61 23.05
N PRO A 569 -7.71 -6.82 23.61
CA PRO A 569 -6.58 -7.69 23.93
C PRO A 569 -5.80 -8.12 22.66
N ARG A 570 -6.48 -8.19 21.51
CA ARG A 570 -5.83 -8.50 20.23
C ARG A 570 -4.94 -7.35 19.76
N ILE A 571 -5.41 -6.11 19.85
CA ILE A 571 -4.63 -4.91 19.51
C ILE A 571 -3.44 -4.78 20.45
N GLU A 572 -3.63 -4.94 21.76
CA GLU A 572 -2.54 -4.90 22.76
C GLU A 572 -1.47 -5.97 22.48
N THR A 573 -1.89 -7.20 22.20
CA THR A 573 -0.96 -8.29 21.85
C THR A 573 -0.17 -7.98 20.57
N LEU A 574 -0.83 -7.40 19.56
CA LEU A 574 -0.17 -7.02 18.31
C LEU A 574 0.81 -5.85 18.50
N LEU A 575 0.44 -4.85 19.31
CA LEU A 575 1.33 -3.74 19.66
C LEU A 575 2.60 -4.24 20.36
N LEU A 576 2.46 -5.12 21.36
CA LEU A 576 3.61 -5.73 22.04
C LEU A 576 4.52 -6.49 21.07
N ARG A 577 3.94 -7.26 20.14
CA ARG A 577 4.71 -7.99 19.12
C ARG A 577 5.44 -7.04 18.17
N LEU A 578 4.81 -5.93 17.79
CA LEU A 578 5.44 -4.91 16.94
C LEU A 578 6.57 -4.19 17.65
N ASP A 579 6.43 -3.89 18.94
CA ASP A 579 7.50 -3.27 19.73
C ASP A 579 8.73 -4.18 19.80
N ILE A 580 8.54 -5.46 20.13
CA ILE A 580 9.62 -6.46 20.15
C ILE A 580 10.28 -6.60 18.77
N ALA A 581 9.48 -6.70 17.70
CA ALA A 581 9.99 -6.80 16.34
C ALA A 581 10.73 -5.52 15.92
N GLY A 582 10.23 -4.35 16.30
CA GLY A 582 10.82 -3.04 16.03
C GLY A 582 12.18 -2.89 16.72
N GLU A 583 12.30 -3.30 17.98
CA GLU A 583 13.58 -3.31 18.71
C GLU A 583 14.59 -4.30 18.10
N ALA A 584 14.14 -5.50 17.72
CA ALA A 584 15.00 -6.47 17.04
C ALA A 584 15.51 -5.92 15.69
N GLN A 585 14.62 -5.32 14.90
CA GLN A 585 14.98 -4.71 13.62
C GLN A 585 15.91 -3.51 13.79
N ASN A 586 15.72 -2.70 14.83
CA ASN A 586 16.63 -1.60 15.17
C ASN A 586 18.04 -2.11 15.48
N ARG A 587 18.16 -3.15 16.33
CA ARG A 587 19.45 -3.78 16.63
C ARG A 587 20.11 -4.38 15.40
N TYR A 588 19.34 -4.99 14.52
CA TYR A 588 19.85 -5.53 13.25
C TYR A 588 20.43 -4.43 12.36
N LEU A 589 19.69 -3.34 12.14
CA LEU A 589 20.17 -2.19 11.35
C LEU A 589 21.42 -1.55 11.95
N ALA A 590 21.46 -1.41 13.27
CA ALA A 590 22.65 -0.93 13.98
C ALA A 590 23.86 -1.84 13.72
N ALA A 591 23.68 -3.16 13.78
CA ALA A 591 24.75 -4.12 13.49
C ALA A 591 25.24 -4.04 12.03
N VAL A 592 24.33 -3.93 11.06
CA VAL A 592 24.67 -3.74 9.64
C VAL A 592 25.47 -2.45 9.45
N ALA A 593 25.03 -1.35 10.06
CA ALA A 593 25.73 -0.07 9.97
C ALA A 593 27.13 -0.13 10.59
N ILE A 594 27.25 -0.70 11.79
CA ILE A 594 28.54 -0.87 12.47
C ILE A 594 29.48 -1.75 11.65
N LYS A 595 28.99 -2.84 11.04
CA LYS A 595 29.80 -3.72 10.20
C LYS A 595 30.38 -2.97 8.99
N GLU A 596 29.56 -2.20 8.28
CA GLU A 596 30.01 -1.43 7.11
C GLU A 596 31.02 -0.35 7.52
N LEU A 597 30.75 0.38 8.59
CA LEU A 597 31.67 1.40 9.12
C LEU A 597 33.00 0.79 9.58
N THR A 598 32.97 -0.40 10.20
CA THR A 598 34.17 -1.12 10.59
C THR A 598 34.99 -1.53 9.37
N ALA A 599 34.35 -2.03 8.31
CA ALA A 599 35.02 -2.37 7.05
C ALA A 599 35.66 -1.14 6.38
N GLN A 600 35.00 0.02 6.45
CA GLN A 600 35.57 1.28 5.97
C GLN A 600 36.80 1.69 6.78
N LYS A 601 36.74 1.55 8.12
CA LYS A 601 37.88 1.82 9.00
C LYS A 601 39.08 0.91 8.70
N GLU A 602 38.86 -0.39 8.50
CA GLU A 602 39.91 -1.34 8.13
C GLU A 602 40.56 -0.97 6.78
N ARG A 603 39.76 -0.53 5.81
CA ARG A 603 40.28 -0.04 4.52
C ARG A 603 41.14 1.20 4.69
N LEU A 604 40.69 2.19 5.47
CA LEU A 604 41.46 3.40 5.78
C LEU A 604 42.78 3.05 6.49
N ALA A 605 42.78 2.08 7.39
CA ALA A 605 43.99 1.60 8.05
C ALA A 605 44.98 0.97 7.05
N SER A 606 44.47 0.14 6.12
CA SER A 606 45.30 -0.45 5.05
C SER A 606 45.91 0.63 4.14
N TYR A 607 45.12 1.61 3.71
CA TYR A 607 45.61 2.72 2.90
C TYR A 607 46.59 3.61 3.66
N GLY A 608 46.36 3.85 4.95
CA GLY A 608 47.30 4.55 5.83
C GLY A 608 48.66 3.85 5.89
N LEU A 609 48.69 2.53 6.07
CA LEU A 609 49.92 1.73 6.06
C LEU A 609 50.65 1.81 4.70
N GLN A 610 49.91 1.75 3.59
CA GLN A 610 50.49 1.89 2.25
C GLN A 610 51.12 3.28 2.05
N ALA A 611 50.42 4.34 2.48
CA ALA A 611 50.95 5.71 2.43
C ALA A 611 52.20 5.87 3.30
N GLN A 612 52.22 5.31 4.51
CA GLN A 612 53.37 5.35 5.41
C GLN A 612 54.59 4.63 4.80
N PHE A 613 54.39 3.44 4.22
CA PHE A 613 55.45 2.70 3.55
C PHE A 613 56.01 3.47 2.33
N ALA A 614 55.13 4.04 1.51
CA ALA A 614 55.54 4.84 0.35
C ALA A 614 56.30 6.11 0.76
N LEU A 615 55.85 6.77 1.84
CA LEU A 615 56.52 7.93 2.41
C LEU A 615 57.91 7.58 2.96
N ALA A 616 58.04 6.49 3.73
CA ALA A 616 59.32 6.00 4.21
C ALA A 616 60.27 5.67 3.04
N SER A 617 59.77 5.01 2.01
CA SER A 617 60.53 4.70 0.78
C SER A 617 60.99 5.94 0.02
N ILE A 618 60.27 7.06 0.13
CA ILE A 618 60.70 8.35 -0.42
C ILE A 618 61.84 8.94 0.42
N TYR A 619 61.72 8.94 1.75
CA TYR A 619 62.76 9.45 2.63
C TYR A 619 64.04 8.62 2.56
N ASP A 620 63.95 7.30 2.48
CA ASP A 620 65.11 6.41 2.35
C ASP A 620 65.87 6.68 1.04
N ARG A 621 65.16 6.85 -0.09
CA ARG A 621 65.77 7.23 -1.37
C ARG A 621 66.42 8.61 -1.32
N ALA A 622 65.81 9.56 -0.62
CA ALA A 622 66.38 10.88 -0.43
C ALA A 622 67.65 10.85 0.45
N ALA A 623 67.70 9.96 1.44
CA ALA A 623 68.84 9.79 2.34
C ALA A 623 70.00 8.95 1.74
N SER A 624 69.70 7.99 0.86
CA SER A 624 70.67 7.02 0.33
C SER A 624 71.44 7.48 -0.92
N GLY A 625 71.09 8.64 -1.51
CA GLY A 625 71.63 9.08 -2.81
C GLY A 625 71.13 8.24 -4.00
N PRO A 626 71.36 8.67 -5.27
CA PRO A 626 70.73 8.05 -6.43
C PRO A 626 71.31 6.65 -6.69
N VAL A 627 70.57 5.62 -6.31
CA VAL A 627 70.77 4.23 -6.76
C VAL A 627 69.71 3.89 -7.80
N SER A 628 70.12 3.14 -8.83
CA SER A 628 69.28 2.71 -9.98
C SER A 628 67.91 2.15 -9.54
N PRO A 629 66.86 2.32 -10.35
CA PRO A 629 65.48 2.09 -9.93
C PRO A 629 65.24 0.60 -9.63
N SER A 630 65.19 0.24 -8.34
CA SER A 630 64.47 -0.95 -7.92
C SER A 630 62.98 -0.65 -7.96
N SER A 631 62.22 -1.55 -8.59
CA SER A 631 60.78 -1.46 -8.79
C SER A 631 60.06 -1.12 -7.48
N ALA A 632 59.57 0.11 -7.36
CA ALA A 632 58.61 0.48 -6.32
C ALA A 632 57.42 -0.49 -6.40
N PRO A 633 56.80 -0.87 -5.27
CA PRO A 633 55.63 -1.73 -5.32
C PRO A 633 54.59 -1.06 -6.20
N VAL A 634 54.20 -1.75 -7.27
CA VAL A 634 53.08 -1.34 -8.10
C VAL A 634 51.90 -1.25 -7.16
N VAL A 635 51.33 -0.06 -6.99
CA VAL A 635 49.97 0.09 -6.47
C VAL A 635 49.08 -0.52 -7.55
N ALA A 636 48.99 -1.84 -7.55
CA ALA A 636 48.07 -2.56 -8.39
C ALA A 636 46.68 -2.11 -7.94
N PRO A 637 45.74 -1.86 -8.88
CA PRO A 637 44.37 -1.55 -8.51
C PRO A 637 43.92 -2.61 -7.51
N ALA A 638 43.53 -2.21 -6.30
CA ALA A 638 42.88 -3.13 -5.38
C ALA A 638 41.72 -3.74 -6.18
N SER A 639 41.72 -5.07 -6.32
CA SER A 639 40.88 -5.79 -7.27
C SER A 639 39.44 -5.27 -7.20
N ALA A 640 39.10 -4.38 -8.12
CA ALA A 640 37.76 -3.85 -8.31
C ALA A 640 36.97 -4.93 -9.05
N THR A 641 36.70 -6.04 -8.37
CA THR A 641 35.59 -6.90 -8.77
C THR A 641 34.30 -6.11 -8.54
N PRO A 642 33.40 -6.03 -9.54
CA PRO A 642 32.15 -5.29 -9.44
C PRO A 642 31.20 -5.82 -8.37
#